data_AF-A0A7X6ZF00-F1
#
_entry.id   AF-A0A7X6ZF00-F1
#
_cell.length_a   1.000
_cell.length_b   1.000
_cell.length_c   1.000
_cell.angle_alpha   90.00
_cell.angle_beta   90.00
_cell.angle_gamma   90.00
#
_symmetry.space_group_name_H-M   'P 1'
#
loop_
_entity.id
_entity.type
_entity.pdbx_description
1 polymer ?
#
loop_
_entity_poly.entity_id
_entity_poly.type
_entity_poly.pdbx_seq_one_letter_code
_entity_poly.pdbx_strand_id
1 'polypeptide(L)'
;MGKKFIITFAGDTSLGNFYVKKSGNEELIQRLENHPESFFKGVKPIIENSDHFIINLETVLADEPSIYFPDKKYPNWDKSEHLLKTLKNIGVTAVNMANNHTMDFGPEVMLETKNQLEKNEMQTFGAGNSLQEAERPLKITLVGENSIKNVYVIGGMRASKLYHEKYNFFAADDKPGVNSLNFNRISNLIKKIRNEEPGAYIILFPHWQGIDYKWASENKEIGEICSKFIENGVNYIIGHGPHMINHFEKRESAIVTYSIGNFVWNAKGRYQKLQAPSYSAIGRLQFKEEEFNWSIESRFYPIVTDNRSTEYQTRAINENEFGSLIEVLSRKKDGVYSEKAPYFDHGKDSIGYYISPDIDNSEQDLSFQNQNSNELNINNLSLKKTNEFNNETFSTAAVLAQEFEKKGYASTRMENILIVQLGQENVFFLETESSLCSLVGARIAKDKTLAREFLKKAGLNVVKGRSFSTHQKEKALAYALSLPASVIKPANGNQGRGISVGVKNREEFESAWENAVKVNKSKILVEEQFMGGSEARYLVVGDSCVAVHLLIPPRIAGNGIDTIESLIKQKNEARLKNPYLKNHLIKIDNHRLSIINDQGYNLSSIPEKGEHVSIDWKGGLSSGGDSLDITDQTHPLYKKLAEKAAKSIPGIDIVGVDIRAYNLFREPQKNQYAIMEVNTRPALGGHLFPSYGKPRNVAKDIVEYIINRALEGSGLMITTETLIEAIGFTKNFYFKNVVNKNGKYIYSYLPDKNEKAKKYNILRHAGTTYSILETYELMPDEELLKTAEAAINFFIAKVKNFEINGNLVSVVIEKDNVKLGGNALGIIMLAKYTQVTGNYEYLPLMQSMARWICEAQDKSGEFVIHKKGFSTNEVYNFTSEYYPGEAILSLVRLYQIDSDEDWLNSAELAAQYLIKVRDKEADIDTIIHDHWLLYALNELYRERPQELYFDHVLLISEAIIKNQIRDNKEHPDWNG
;
A
#
# COMPACT_ATOMS: atom_id res chain seq x y z
N MET A 1 12.81 25.84 19.03
CA MET A 1 13.44 24.89 18.08
C MET A 1 13.41 23.54 18.77
N GLY A 2 12.65 22.57 18.25
CA GLY A 2 12.52 21.25 18.88
C GLY A 2 13.85 20.50 18.94
N LYS A 3 14.04 19.71 19.99
CA LYS A 3 15.23 18.89 20.22
C LYS A 3 15.45 17.93 19.04
N LYS A 4 16.66 17.93 18.49
CA LYS A 4 17.09 17.04 17.40
C LYS A 4 17.83 15.84 17.97
N PHE A 5 17.63 14.68 17.37
CA PHE A 5 18.35 13.44 17.67
C PHE A 5 18.92 12.86 16.40
N ILE A 6 20.14 12.34 16.45
CA ILE A 6 20.83 11.80 15.29
C ILE A 6 21.21 10.34 15.56
N ILE A 7 20.64 9.44 14.75
CA ILE A 7 21.05 8.04 14.70
C ILE A 7 21.92 7.85 13.48
N THR A 8 23.18 7.46 13.68
CA THR A 8 24.16 7.23 12.62
C THR A 8 24.42 5.74 12.44
N PHE A 9 24.42 5.30 11.18
CA PHE A 9 24.70 3.95 10.74
C PHE A 9 25.95 3.93 9.89
N ALA A 10 26.90 3.06 10.23
CA ALA A 10 28.02 2.74 9.37
C ALA A 10 28.11 1.23 9.15
N GLY A 11 28.64 0.83 8.00
CA GLY A 11 28.67 -0.57 7.59
C GLY A 11 29.83 -1.35 8.21
N ASP A 12 30.45 -2.21 7.40
CA ASP A 12 31.37 -3.26 7.86
C ASP A 12 32.61 -2.64 8.52
N THR A 13 32.86 -3.01 9.78
CA THR A 13 33.89 -2.41 10.63
C THR A 13 34.83 -3.47 11.23
N SER A 14 36.14 -3.25 11.07
CA SER A 14 37.23 -3.98 11.71
C SER A 14 38.52 -3.18 11.63
N LEU A 15 39.28 -3.15 12.72
CA LEU A 15 40.65 -2.60 12.73
C LEU A 15 41.63 -3.48 11.94
N GLY A 16 41.23 -4.71 11.62
CA GLY A 16 41.91 -5.65 10.76
C GLY A 16 43.21 -6.19 11.35
N ASN A 17 43.35 -6.41 12.66
CA ASN A 17 44.56 -6.99 13.26
C ASN A 17 45.03 -8.25 12.51
N PHE A 18 44.10 -9.15 12.16
CA PHE A 18 44.41 -10.31 11.33
C PHE A 18 45.00 -9.92 9.96
N TYR A 19 44.36 -9.01 9.23
CA TYR A 19 44.76 -8.62 7.88
C TYR A 19 46.04 -7.78 7.84
N VAL A 20 46.18 -6.84 8.77
CA VAL A 20 47.36 -5.98 8.94
C VAL A 20 48.57 -6.82 9.31
N LYS A 21 48.45 -7.73 10.29
CA LYS A 21 49.52 -8.66 10.66
C LYS A 21 49.90 -9.57 9.49
N LYS A 22 48.91 -10.13 8.77
CA LYS A 22 49.13 -10.97 7.59
C LYS A 22 49.79 -10.21 6.43
N SER A 23 49.63 -8.89 6.35
CA SER A 23 50.23 -8.07 5.29
C SER A 23 51.74 -7.91 5.41
N GLY A 24 52.30 -8.05 6.62
CA GLY A 24 53.71 -7.82 6.91
C GLY A 24 54.15 -6.35 6.84
N ASN A 25 53.24 -5.38 6.73
CA ASN A 25 53.57 -3.96 6.68
C ASN A 25 53.85 -3.42 8.09
N GLU A 26 55.12 -3.23 8.43
CA GLU A 26 55.56 -2.78 9.76
C GLU A 26 54.99 -1.40 10.15
N GLU A 27 54.91 -0.45 9.21
CA GLU A 27 54.34 0.89 9.47
C GLU A 27 52.84 0.80 9.83
N LEU A 28 52.10 -0.06 9.11
CA LEU A 28 50.68 -0.27 9.37
C LEU A 28 50.43 -1.00 10.68
N ILE A 29 51.30 -1.95 11.04
CA ILE A 29 51.29 -2.63 12.34
C ILE A 29 51.57 -1.61 13.46
N GLN A 30 52.60 -0.77 13.33
CA GLN A 30 52.92 0.26 14.31
C GLN A 30 51.79 1.28 14.46
N ARG A 31 51.15 1.69 13.36
CA ARG A 31 49.97 2.57 13.39
C ARG A 31 48.80 1.93 14.14
N LEU A 32 48.54 0.65 13.89
CA LEU A 32 47.47 -0.10 14.57
C LEU A 32 47.74 -0.28 16.08
N GLU A 33 48.99 -0.47 16.48
CA GLU A 33 49.36 -0.63 17.90
C GLU A 33 49.39 0.71 18.65
N ASN A 34 49.93 1.76 18.04
CA ASN A 34 50.17 3.03 18.73
C ASN A 34 49.06 4.07 18.54
N HIS A 35 48.38 4.06 17.39
CA HIS A 35 47.43 5.11 16.97
C HIS A 35 46.21 4.54 16.21
N PRO A 36 45.47 3.53 16.72
CA PRO A 36 44.36 2.91 16.00
C PRO A 36 43.23 3.88 15.63
N GLU A 37 43.02 4.94 16.41
CA GLU A 37 42.05 6.00 16.12
C GLU A 37 42.35 6.76 14.81
N SER A 38 43.61 6.74 14.37
CA SER A 38 44.03 7.43 13.15
C SER A 38 43.37 6.86 11.88
N PHE A 39 42.86 5.63 11.89
CA PHE A 39 42.11 5.05 10.77
C PHE A 39 40.74 5.72 10.56
N PHE A 40 40.17 6.32 11.61
CA PHE A 40 38.86 6.99 11.59
C PHE A 40 38.98 8.50 11.36
N LYS A 41 40.20 9.06 11.35
CA LYS A 41 40.44 10.51 11.30
C LYS A 41 39.72 11.19 10.12
N GLY A 42 39.66 10.54 8.96
CA GLY A 42 39.06 11.10 7.73
C GLY A 42 37.53 11.12 7.73
N VAL A 43 36.87 10.38 8.63
CA VAL A 43 35.40 10.29 8.75
C VAL A 43 34.88 10.90 10.04
N LYS A 44 35.78 11.31 10.95
CA LYS A 44 35.45 11.97 12.21
C LYS A 44 34.39 13.08 12.07
N PRO A 45 34.47 14.00 11.09
CA PRO A 45 33.46 15.05 10.92
C PRO A 45 32.04 14.52 10.63
N ILE A 46 31.93 13.34 10.03
CA ILE A 46 30.65 12.72 9.65
C ILE A 46 30.00 12.00 10.84
N ILE A 47 30.80 11.43 11.75
CA ILE A 47 30.30 10.63 12.88
C ILE A 47 30.18 11.41 14.20
N GLU A 48 30.77 12.61 14.27
CA GLU A 48 30.63 13.48 15.44
C GLU A 48 29.17 13.98 15.61
N ASN A 49 28.79 14.25 16.86
CA ASN A 49 27.45 14.73 17.26
C ASN A 49 26.31 13.73 17.00
N SER A 50 26.58 12.43 17.03
CA SER A 50 25.54 11.40 16.97
C SER A 50 25.07 11.04 18.38
N ASP A 51 23.75 11.03 18.60
CA ASP A 51 23.16 10.56 19.86
C ASP A 51 23.26 9.03 19.98
N HIS A 52 23.12 8.35 18.83
CA HIS A 52 23.37 6.93 18.69
C HIS A 52 24.21 6.66 17.46
N PHE A 53 25.36 6.02 17.63
CA PHE A 53 26.19 5.55 16.53
C PHE A 53 26.22 4.01 16.53
N ILE A 54 25.79 3.44 15.40
CA ILE A 54 25.55 2.01 15.20
C ILE A 54 26.42 1.52 14.05
N ILE A 55 27.15 0.42 14.27
CA ILE A 55 28.02 -0.19 13.27
C ILE A 55 27.71 -1.67 13.03
N ASN A 56 28.12 -2.21 11.89
CA ASN A 56 28.24 -3.65 11.68
C ASN A 56 29.66 -4.11 12.03
N LEU A 57 29.81 -4.91 13.09
CA LEU A 57 31.13 -5.35 13.56
C LEU A 57 31.49 -6.72 12.95
N GLU A 58 32.35 -6.72 11.95
CA GLU A 58 32.75 -7.93 11.21
C GLU A 58 34.05 -8.55 11.73
N THR A 59 34.15 -8.67 13.05
CA THR A 59 35.32 -9.19 13.73
C THR A 59 34.91 -9.70 15.12
N VAL A 60 35.73 -10.56 15.70
CA VAL A 60 35.62 -10.91 17.12
C VAL A 60 36.68 -10.17 17.93
N LEU A 61 36.37 -9.89 19.20
CA LEU A 61 37.30 -9.30 20.16
C LEU A 61 38.09 -10.43 20.82
N ALA A 62 39.28 -10.70 20.28
CA ALA A 62 40.17 -11.75 20.80
C ALA A 62 41.62 -11.49 20.39
N ASP A 63 42.54 -11.89 21.25
CA ASP A 63 43.98 -11.77 20.98
C ASP A 63 44.51 -13.08 20.43
N GLU A 64 44.66 -13.15 19.10
CA GLU A 64 45.17 -14.34 18.38
C GLU A 64 44.43 -15.65 18.74
N PRO A 65 43.10 -15.70 18.58
CA PRO A 65 42.31 -16.87 18.93
C PRO A 65 42.68 -18.12 18.11
N SER A 66 42.55 -19.28 18.76
CA SER A 66 42.70 -20.60 18.13
C SER A 66 41.75 -20.77 16.95
N ILE A 67 42.25 -21.26 15.81
CA ILE A 67 41.42 -21.48 14.61
C ILE A 67 40.31 -22.50 14.92
N TYR A 68 39.06 -22.06 14.82
CA TYR A 68 37.88 -22.91 15.03
C TYR A 68 37.43 -23.62 13.75
N PHE A 69 37.49 -22.93 12.61
CA PHE A 69 37.15 -23.46 11.28
C PHE A 69 38.39 -23.52 10.38
N PRO A 70 39.10 -24.67 10.31
CA PRO A 70 40.37 -24.77 9.57
C PRO A 70 40.26 -24.47 8.07
N ASP A 71 39.08 -24.68 7.49
CA ASP A 71 38.79 -24.49 6.08
C ASP A 71 38.26 -23.09 5.72
N LYS A 72 37.97 -22.25 6.73
CA LYS A 72 37.57 -20.86 6.50
C LYS A 72 38.79 -20.05 6.08
N LYS A 73 38.80 -19.60 4.83
CA LYS A 73 39.98 -18.95 4.19
C LYS A 73 40.39 -17.60 4.80
N TYR A 74 39.43 -16.87 5.35
CA TYR A 74 39.61 -15.49 5.82
C TYR A 74 38.87 -15.28 7.15
N PRO A 75 39.34 -15.88 8.25
CA PRO A 75 38.80 -15.54 9.57
C PRO A 75 39.27 -14.14 9.98
N ASN A 76 38.52 -13.43 10.83
CA ASN A 76 38.88 -12.08 11.26
C ASN A 76 38.72 -11.88 12.78
N TRP A 77 39.75 -11.29 13.38
CA TRP A 77 39.78 -10.93 14.79
C TRP A 77 40.52 -9.60 14.97
N ASP A 78 40.16 -8.88 16.03
CA ASP A 78 40.79 -7.65 16.47
C ASP A 78 41.14 -7.73 17.95
N LYS A 79 42.27 -7.12 18.33
CA LYS A 79 42.69 -7.07 19.74
C LYS A 79 41.64 -6.36 20.57
N SER A 80 41.22 -6.98 21.66
CA SER A 80 40.10 -6.49 22.48
C SER A 80 40.32 -5.07 22.97
N GLU A 81 41.48 -4.79 23.57
CA GLU A 81 41.81 -3.49 24.14
C GLU A 81 41.75 -2.36 23.11
N HIS A 82 42.39 -2.56 21.95
CA HIS A 82 42.53 -1.51 20.93
C HIS A 82 41.19 -1.19 20.27
N LEU A 83 40.43 -2.22 19.90
CA LEU A 83 39.16 -2.03 19.24
C LEU A 83 38.13 -1.42 20.19
N LEU A 84 37.96 -1.94 21.42
CA LEU A 84 37.02 -1.40 22.40
C LEU A 84 37.30 0.08 22.71
N LYS A 85 38.58 0.41 22.96
CA LYS A 85 39.00 1.79 23.21
C LYS A 85 38.69 2.69 22.01
N THR A 86 38.96 2.21 20.79
CA THR A 86 38.71 2.97 19.57
C THR A 86 37.21 3.19 19.33
N LEU A 87 36.39 2.15 19.45
CA LEU A 87 34.93 2.24 19.30
C LEU A 87 34.32 3.20 20.33
N LYS A 88 34.78 3.16 21.58
CA LYS A 88 34.36 4.10 22.64
C LYS A 88 34.77 5.53 22.32
N ASN A 89 36.00 5.75 21.85
CA ASN A 89 36.53 7.07 21.52
C ASN A 89 35.80 7.73 20.34
N ILE A 90 35.35 6.94 19.36
CA ILE A 90 34.58 7.45 18.21
C ILE A 90 33.07 7.52 18.48
N GLY A 91 32.63 7.14 19.69
CA GLY A 91 31.24 7.30 20.14
C GLY A 91 30.28 6.19 19.72
N VAL A 92 30.75 4.98 19.40
CA VAL A 92 29.86 3.85 19.10
C VAL A 92 29.01 3.51 20.33
N THR A 93 27.71 3.42 20.12
CA THR A 93 26.71 3.14 21.17
C THR A 93 26.09 1.75 21.03
N ALA A 94 26.05 1.20 19.82
CA ALA A 94 25.52 -0.12 19.57
C ALA A 94 26.19 -0.83 18.39
N VAL A 95 26.16 -2.16 18.41
CA VAL A 95 26.85 -3.01 17.46
C VAL A 95 25.93 -4.12 16.96
N ASN A 96 25.82 -4.22 15.63
CA ASN A 96 25.24 -5.38 14.97
C ASN A 96 26.29 -6.50 14.87
N MET A 97 25.91 -7.70 15.30
CA MET A 97 26.71 -8.92 15.23
C MET A 97 26.10 -9.96 14.27
N ALA A 98 25.01 -9.64 13.56
CA ALA A 98 24.44 -10.54 12.55
C ALA A 98 25.21 -10.47 11.23
N ASN A 99 26.41 -11.07 11.18
CA ASN A 99 27.26 -11.10 9.99
C ASN A 99 28.12 -12.37 9.92
N ASN A 100 28.86 -12.51 8.82
CA ASN A 100 29.60 -13.72 8.48
C ASN A 100 30.97 -13.85 9.17
N HIS A 101 31.35 -12.93 10.05
CA HIS A 101 32.63 -12.96 10.80
C HIS A 101 32.45 -13.14 12.31
N THR A 102 31.27 -12.85 12.83
CA THR A 102 30.95 -12.91 14.27
C THR A 102 31.21 -14.29 14.91
N MET A 103 31.08 -15.37 14.14
CA MET A 103 31.27 -16.74 14.62
C MET A 103 32.60 -17.35 14.18
N ASP A 104 33.54 -16.60 13.61
CA ASP A 104 34.79 -17.14 13.01
C ASP A 104 35.61 -18.04 13.92
N PHE A 105 35.54 -17.80 15.23
CA PHE A 105 36.29 -18.51 16.25
C PHE A 105 35.38 -19.29 17.22
N GLY A 106 34.15 -19.58 16.78
CA GLY A 106 33.19 -20.38 17.52
C GLY A 106 32.30 -19.57 18.48
N PRO A 107 31.31 -20.24 19.09
CA PRO A 107 30.29 -19.60 19.92
C PRO A 107 30.86 -18.98 21.21
N GLU A 108 31.89 -19.57 21.81
CA GLU A 108 32.49 -19.07 23.06
C GLU A 108 33.13 -17.69 22.85
N VAL A 109 33.94 -17.55 21.79
CA VAL A 109 34.59 -16.29 21.45
C VAL A 109 33.57 -15.23 21.01
N MET A 110 32.51 -15.64 20.32
CA MET A 110 31.38 -14.76 19.97
C MET A 110 30.67 -14.21 21.22
N LEU A 111 30.34 -15.08 22.18
CA LEU A 111 29.69 -14.68 23.43
C LEU A 111 30.60 -13.80 24.29
N GLU A 112 31.90 -14.10 24.34
CA GLU A 112 32.86 -13.25 25.04
C GLU A 112 33.01 -11.88 24.36
N THR A 113 33.01 -11.82 23.03
CA THR A 113 32.97 -10.56 22.27
C THR A 113 31.73 -9.74 22.66
N LYS A 114 30.55 -10.38 22.69
CA LYS A 114 29.29 -9.74 23.11
C LYS A 114 29.40 -9.18 24.53
N ASN A 115 29.90 -9.99 25.47
CA ASN A 115 30.06 -9.59 26.87
C ASN A 115 31.03 -8.41 27.03
N GLN A 116 32.14 -8.40 26.28
CA GLN A 116 33.11 -7.31 26.31
C GLN A 116 32.53 -5.99 25.79
N LEU A 117 31.73 -6.04 24.71
CA LEU A 117 31.01 -4.87 24.19
C LEU A 117 30.01 -4.32 25.23
N GLU A 118 29.19 -5.19 25.83
CA GLU A 118 28.18 -4.79 26.81
C GLU A 118 28.81 -4.22 28.10
N LYS A 119 29.91 -4.81 28.58
CA LYS A 119 30.70 -4.28 29.72
C LYS A 119 31.29 -2.89 29.44
N ASN A 120 31.46 -2.53 28.18
CA ASN A 120 31.97 -1.23 27.74
C ASN A 120 30.84 -0.29 27.27
N GLU A 121 29.60 -0.53 27.72
CA GLU A 121 28.44 0.34 27.48
C GLU A 121 27.98 0.40 26.02
N MET A 122 28.41 -0.57 25.19
CA MET A 122 27.93 -0.73 23.83
C MET A 122 26.85 -1.80 23.78
N GLN A 123 25.64 -1.44 23.34
CA GLN A 123 24.54 -2.38 23.19
C GLN A 123 24.80 -3.32 22.02
N THR A 124 24.40 -4.59 22.13
CA THR A 124 24.59 -5.58 21.06
C THR A 124 23.25 -6.12 20.57
N PHE A 125 23.18 -6.44 19.29
CA PHE A 125 22.02 -7.10 18.67
C PHE A 125 22.44 -7.97 17.48
N GLY A 126 21.57 -8.90 17.08
CA GLY A 126 21.81 -9.78 15.94
C GLY A 126 22.65 -11.03 16.24
N ALA A 127 23.07 -11.26 17.49
CA ALA A 127 23.66 -12.50 17.97
C ALA A 127 23.35 -12.70 19.46
N GLY A 128 23.39 -13.94 19.93
CA GLY A 128 23.09 -14.24 21.33
C GLY A 128 23.34 -15.69 21.70
N ASN A 129 23.12 -16.00 22.99
CA ASN A 129 23.24 -17.33 23.55
C ASN A 129 22.07 -18.26 23.16
N SER A 130 20.97 -17.68 22.67
CA SER A 130 19.81 -18.41 22.14
C SER A 130 19.17 -17.65 20.97
N LEU A 131 18.25 -18.30 20.27
CA LEU A 131 17.47 -17.68 19.19
C LEU A 131 16.70 -16.45 19.68
N GLN A 132 16.08 -16.53 20.86
CA GLN A 132 15.32 -15.42 21.44
C GLN A 132 16.21 -14.17 21.68
N GLU A 133 17.45 -14.38 22.14
CA GLU A 133 18.39 -13.28 22.35
C GLU A 133 18.91 -12.73 21.02
N ALA A 134 19.25 -13.60 20.06
CA ALA A 134 19.73 -13.20 18.75
C ALA A 134 18.68 -12.41 17.95
N GLU A 135 17.40 -12.77 18.06
CA GLU A 135 16.28 -12.08 17.40
C GLU A 135 15.86 -10.77 18.08
N ARG A 136 16.37 -10.50 19.29
CA ARG A 136 15.98 -9.30 20.04
C ARG A 136 16.45 -8.04 19.30
N PRO A 137 15.55 -7.13 18.92
CA PRO A 137 15.94 -5.88 18.27
C PRO A 137 16.64 -4.96 19.27
N LEU A 138 17.53 -4.10 18.76
CA LEU A 138 17.95 -2.93 19.49
C LEU A 138 16.76 -1.95 19.57
N LYS A 139 16.37 -1.56 20.79
CA LYS A 139 15.33 -0.55 21.02
C LYS A 139 15.98 0.75 21.48
N ILE A 140 15.80 1.80 20.69
CA ILE A 140 16.20 3.17 21.00
C ILE A 140 14.96 3.99 21.32
N THR A 141 14.98 4.72 22.42
CA THR A 141 13.87 5.58 22.84
C THR A 141 14.32 7.04 22.82
N LEU A 142 13.84 7.80 21.85
CA LEU A 142 14.09 9.23 21.72
C LEU A 142 13.07 9.99 22.56
N VAL A 143 13.54 10.75 23.54
CA VAL A 143 12.68 11.51 24.47
C VAL A 143 12.76 12.99 24.12
N GLY A 144 11.77 13.44 23.33
CA GLY A 144 11.57 14.84 22.97
C GLY A 144 11.09 15.68 24.15
N GLU A 145 10.84 16.95 23.89
CA GLU A 145 10.23 17.89 24.82
C GLU A 145 8.75 17.56 25.09
N ASN A 146 8.02 17.07 24.07
CA ASN A 146 6.57 16.88 24.15
C ASN A 146 6.10 15.42 23.99
N SER A 147 6.96 14.54 23.46
CA SER A 147 6.62 13.18 23.07
C SER A 147 7.83 12.26 23.04
N ILE A 148 7.57 10.95 22.91
CA ILE A 148 8.58 9.91 22.84
C ILE A 148 8.45 9.19 21.49
N LYS A 149 9.60 8.88 20.87
CA LYS A 149 9.66 8.02 19.67
C LYS A 149 10.55 6.81 19.92
N ASN A 150 9.99 5.62 19.71
CA ASN A 150 10.74 4.38 19.72
C ASN A 150 11.22 4.01 18.31
N VAL A 151 12.48 3.60 18.20
CA VAL A 151 13.12 3.10 17.00
C VAL A 151 13.64 1.69 17.29
N TYR A 152 13.26 0.72 16.47
CA TYR A 152 13.73 -0.66 16.56
C TYR A 152 14.66 -0.96 15.40
N VAL A 153 15.86 -1.44 15.71
CA VAL A 153 16.84 -1.90 14.70
C VAL A 153 16.96 -3.42 14.78
N ILE A 154 16.66 -4.08 13.68
CA ILE A 154 16.68 -5.55 13.56
C ILE A 154 17.88 -5.95 12.71
N GLY A 155 18.82 -6.67 13.32
CA GLY A 155 19.96 -7.28 12.63
C GLY A 155 19.62 -8.69 12.13
N GLY A 156 20.08 -9.05 10.93
CA GLY A 156 19.92 -10.40 10.38
C GLY A 156 20.87 -10.67 9.23
N MET A 157 21.41 -11.88 9.16
CA MET A 157 22.31 -12.29 8.07
C MET A 157 21.61 -13.21 7.09
N ARG A 158 21.60 -12.85 5.80
CA ARG A 158 21.36 -13.80 4.72
C ARG A 158 22.62 -14.64 4.56
N ALA A 159 22.52 -15.96 4.40
CA ALA A 159 23.70 -16.77 4.13
C ALA A 159 23.47 -17.96 3.20
N SER A 160 24.56 -18.41 2.59
CA SER A 160 24.62 -19.63 1.78
C SER A 160 24.54 -20.90 2.63
N LYS A 161 24.26 -22.05 1.99
CA LYS A 161 24.21 -23.37 2.63
C LYS A 161 25.46 -23.70 3.45
N LEU A 162 26.64 -23.24 3.02
CA LEU A 162 27.89 -23.43 3.74
C LEU A 162 27.83 -22.90 5.19
N TYR A 163 27.24 -21.72 5.39
CA TYR A 163 27.12 -21.10 6.72
C TYR A 163 26.00 -21.72 7.56
N HIS A 164 24.96 -22.26 6.92
CA HIS A 164 23.87 -22.97 7.59
C HIS A 164 24.31 -24.37 8.05
N GLU A 165 24.87 -25.16 7.15
CA GLU A 165 25.04 -26.61 7.36
C GLU A 165 26.44 -26.94 7.89
N LYS A 166 27.50 -26.36 7.29
CA LYS A 166 28.88 -26.71 7.61
C LYS A 166 29.41 -25.93 8.81
N TYR A 167 29.30 -24.61 8.76
CA TYR A 167 29.81 -23.77 9.85
C TYR A 167 28.79 -23.59 10.98
N ASN A 168 27.51 -23.82 10.70
CA ASN A 168 26.43 -23.80 11.69
C ASN A 168 26.39 -22.49 12.50
N PHE A 169 26.40 -21.34 11.80
CA PHE A 169 26.57 -20.01 12.42
C PHE A 169 25.34 -19.50 13.19
N PHE A 170 24.15 -20.02 12.89
CA PHE A 170 22.90 -19.44 13.36
C PHE A 170 22.46 -19.95 14.74
N ALA A 171 21.85 -19.05 15.51
CA ALA A 171 21.27 -19.38 16.82
C ALA A 171 20.05 -20.30 16.68
N ALA A 172 19.85 -21.14 17.71
CA ALA A 172 18.63 -21.92 17.94
C ALA A 172 18.22 -21.78 19.41
N ASP A 173 17.12 -22.40 19.83
CA ASP A 173 16.56 -22.21 21.19
C ASP A 173 17.57 -22.54 22.29
N ASP A 174 18.41 -23.55 22.09
CA ASP A 174 19.44 -24.05 23.00
C ASP A 174 20.87 -23.86 22.48
N LYS A 175 21.05 -23.04 21.43
CA LYS A 175 22.34 -22.91 20.74
C LYS A 175 22.70 -21.44 20.47
N PRO A 176 23.90 -21.00 20.90
CA PRO A 176 24.42 -19.68 20.56
C PRO A 176 24.67 -19.49 19.07
N GLY A 177 24.50 -18.27 18.58
CA GLY A 177 24.81 -17.93 17.20
C GLY A 177 24.26 -16.58 16.78
N VAL A 178 24.34 -16.33 15.47
CA VAL A 178 23.82 -15.10 14.85
C VAL A 178 22.36 -15.24 14.43
N ASN A 179 21.66 -14.13 14.31
CA ASN A 179 20.30 -14.10 13.79
C ASN A 179 20.31 -14.30 12.27
N SER A 180 19.60 -15.31 11.78
CA SER A 180 19.37 -15.48 10.34
C SER A 180 18.34 -14.49 9.84
N LEU A 181 18.45 -14.07 8.58
CA LEU A 181 17.43 -13.26 7.90
C LEU A 181 16.19 -14.12 7.51
N ASN A 182 15.58 -14.80 8.49
CA ASN A 182 14.42 -15.64 8.29
C ASN A 182 13.17 -14.77 8.15
N PHE A 183 12.56 -14.81 6.97
CA PHE A 183 11.41 -13.97 6.64
C PHE A 183 10.24 -14.12 7.62
N ASN A 184 9.84 -15.34 7.95
CA ASN A 184 8.66 -15.59 8.78
C ASN A 184 8.87 -15.09 10.21
N ARG A 185 10.03 -15.37 10.81
CA ARG A 185 10.31 -14.97 12.20
C ARG A 185 10.46 -13.46 12.34
N ILE A 186 11.23 -12.83 11.45
CA ILE A 186 11.39 -11.36 11.46
C ILE A 186 10.06 -10.67 11.13
N SER A 187 9.26 -11.17 10.20
CA SER A 187 7.92 -10.61 9.92
C SER A 187 6.98 -10.72 11.11
N ASN A 188 7.02 -11.83 11.86
CA ASN A 188 6.23 -11.98 13.09
C ASN A 188 6.69 -10.99 14.17
N LEU A 189 8.00 -10.76 14.31
CA LEU A 189 8.54 -9.73 15.20
C LEU A 189 8.09 -8.32 14.79
N ILE A 190 8.14 -7.99 13.50
CA ILE A 190 7.68 -6.70 12.98
C ILE A 190 6.19 -6.51 13.28
N LYS A 191 5.34 -7.51 12.99
CA LYS A 191 3.91 -7.47 13.31
C LYS A 191 3.66 -7.29 14.81
N LYS A 192 4.44 -7.97 15.66
CA LYS A 192 4.36 -7.81 17.11
C LYS A 192 4.70 -6.37 17.52
N ILE A 193 5.80 -5.80 17.04
CA ILE A 193 6.19 -4.41 17.31
C ILE A 193 5.11 -3.45 16.82
N ARG A 194 4.56 -3.65 15.61
CA ARG A 194 3.49 -2.82 15.04
C ARG A 194 2.19 -2.89 15.85
N ASN A 195 1.86 -4.05 16.41
CA ASN A 195 0.68 -4.21 17.26
C ASN A 195 0.86 -3.54 18.62
N GLU A 196 2.04 -3.67 19.24
CA GLU A 196 2.34 -3.11 20.56
C GLU A 196 2.60 -1.59 20.49
N GLU A 197 3.31 -1.14 19.45
CA GLU A 197 3.74 0.24 19.24
C GLU A 197 3.56 0.69 17.77
N PRO A 198 2.32 0.98 17.32
CA PRO A 198 2.02 1.29 15.91
C PRO A 198 2.84 2.43 15.30
N GLY A 199 3.24 3.41 16.11
CA GLY A 199 4.02 4.58 15.68
C GLY A 199 5.54 4.44 15.82
N ALA A 200 6.07 3.25 16.13
CA ALA A 200 7.51 3.02 16.19
C ALA A 200 8.16 3.06 14.80
N TYR A 201 9.42 3.47 14.70
CA TYR A 201 10.19 3.28 13.47
C TYR A 201 10.87 1.91 13.51
N ILE A 202 10.81 1.17 12.41
CA ILE A 202 11.46 -0.15 12.28
C ILE A 202 12.49 -0.07 11.16
N ILE A 203 13.73 -0.37 11.52
CA ILE A 203 14.90 -0.37 10.63
C ILE A 203 15.40 -1.81 10.55
N LEU A 204 15.42 -2.38 9.35
CA LEU A 204 16.13 -3.62 9.08
C LEU A 204 17.57 -3.28 8.71
N PHE A 205 18.55 -3.89 9.39
CA PHE A 205 19.99 -3.68 9.17
C PHE A 205 20.66 -5.00 8.72
N PRO A 206 20.37 -5.49 7.51
CA PRO A 206 20.73 -6.84 7.09
C PRO A 206 22.15 -6.94 6.52
N HIS A 207 22.78 -8.10 6.74
CA HIS A 207 24.03 -8.50 6.10
C HIS A 207 23.77 -9.42 4.89
N TRP A 208 24.25 -9.03 3.71
CA TRP A 208 24.07 -9.77 2.46
C TRP A 208 25.26 -10.69 2.14
N GLN A 209 25.45 -11.76 2.91
CA GLN A 209 26.54 -12.71 2.65
C GLN A 209 26.44 -13.30 1.23
N GLY A 210 27.58 -13.33 0.53
CA GLY A 210 27.75 -14.04 -0.75
C GLY A 210 27.63 -13.17 -2.00
N ILE A 211 27.55 -11.84 -1.84
CA ILE A 211 27.51 -10.89 -2.95
C ILE A 211 28.61 -9.82 -2.85
N ASP A 212 29.79 -10.18 -2.34
CA ASP A 212 30.96 -9.31 -2.22
C ASP A 212 31.24 -8.58 -3.55
N TYR A 213 31.35 -7.25 -3.49
CA TYR A 213 31.66 -6.36 -4.62
C TYR A 213 30.67 -6.47 -5.79
N LYS A 214 29.40 -6.74 -5.51
CA LYS A 214 28.31 -6.78 -6.50
C LYS A 214 27.17 -5.82 -6.13
N TRP A 215 26.35 -5.49 -7.13
CA TRP A 215 25.13 -4.72 -6.93
C TRP A 215 24.04 -5.60 -6.29
N ALA A 216 23.85 -5.46 -4.99
CA ALA A 216 22.77 -6.08 -4.23
C ALA A 216 21.38 -5.75 -4.80
N SER A 217 21.21 -4.53 -5.33
CA SER A 217 19.97 -4.09 -5.99
C SER A 217 19.64 -4.86 -7.28
N GLU A 218 20.63 -5.47 -7.92
CA GLU A 218 20.42 -6.29 -9.13
C GLU A 218 20.14 -7.76 -8.79
N ASN A 219 20.23 -8.14 -7.51
CA ASN A 219 19.90 -9.47 -7.06
C ASN A 219 18.40 -9.57 -6.81
N LYS A 220 17.69 -10.33 -7.66
CA LYS A 220 16.24 -10.52 -7.60
C LYS A 220 15.77 -11.02 -6.22
N GLU A 221 16.50 -11.95 -5.60
CA GLU A 221 16.15 -12.49 -4.27
C GLU A 221 16.23 -11.41 -3.20
N ILE A 222 17.26 -10.56 -3.22
CA ILE A 222 17.38 -9.42 -2.29
C ILE A 222 16.26 -8.41 -2.52
N GLY A 223 15.95 -8.09 -3.78
CA GLY A 223 14.83 -7.21 -4.13
C GLY A 223 13.48 -7.71 -3.58
N GLU A 224 13.20 -9.02 -3.74
CA GLU A 224 12.00 -9.67 -3.20
C GLU A 224 11.97 -9.67 -1.67
N ILE A 225 13.10 -9.96 -1.01
CA ILE A 225 13.23 -9.90 0.45
C ILE A 225 12.90 -8.49 0.95
N CYS A 226 13.45 -7.46 0.30
CA CYS A 226 13.17 -6.07 0.63
C CYS A 226 11.67 -5.74 0.47
N SER A 227 11.05 -6.09 -0.66
CA SER A 227 9.61 -5.87 -0.90
C SER A 227 8.76 -6.48 0.20
N LYS A 228 8.99 -7.76 0.52
CA LYS A 228 8.18 -8.49 1.51
C LYS A 228 8.31 -7.89 2.92
N PHE A 229 9.50 -7.44 3.32
CA PHE A 229 9.65 -6.80 4.64
C PHE A 229 8.99 -5.41 4.70
N ILE A 230 9.01 -4.65 3.60
CA ILE A 230 8.32 -3.36 3.51
C ILE A 230 6.81 -3.54 3.61
N GLU A 231 6.24 -4.53 2.92
CA GLU A 231 4.82 -4.91 3.02
C GLU A 231 4.41 -5.29 4.45
N ASN A 232 5.34 -5.81 5.25
CA ASN A 232 5.10 -6.14 6.67
C ASN A 232 5.31 -4.94 7.61
N GLY A 233 5.69 -3.77 7.09
CA GLY A 233 5.73 -2.50 7.81
C GLY A 233 7.11 -2.03 8.23
N VAL A 234 8.20 -2.44 7.58
CA VAL A 234 9.55 -1.84 7.78
C VAL A 234 9.60 -0.43 7.19
N ASN A 235 10.25 0.52 7.87
CA ASN A 235 10.41 1.90 7.38
C ASN A 235 11.75 2.13 6.66
N TYR A 236 12.82 1.47 7.11
CA TYR A 236 14.15 1.58 6.48
C TYR A 236 14.78 0.19 6.34
N ILE A 237 15.40 -0.05 5.20
CA ILE A 237 16.32 -1.18 5.00
C ILE A 237 17.69 -0.57 4.71
N ILE A 238 18.65 -0.77 5.61
CA ILE A 238 20.03 -0.28 5.46
C ILE A 238 20.95 -1.49 5.38
N GLY A 239 21.19 -1.99 4.17
CA GLY A 239 22.00 -3.19 3.94
C GLY A 239 23.50 -2.96 4.06
N HIS A 240 24.26 -4.05 4.23
CA HIS A 240 25.74 -4.09 4.21
C HIS A 240 26.23 -5.52 3.88
N GLY A 241 27.55 -5.74 3.83
CA GLY A 241 28.17 -7.01 3.41
C GLY A 241 28.69 -7.10 1.97
N PRO A 242 28.17 -6.38 0.96
CA PRO A 242 28.82 -6.28 -0.36
C PRO A 242 30.16 -5.53 -0.37
N HIS A 243 30.54 -4.87 0.72
CA HIS A 243 31.74 -4.02 0.85
C HIS A 243 31.80 -2.78 -0.06
N MET A 244 30.71 -2.45 -0.75
CA MET A 244 30.56 -1.26 -1.60
C MET A 244 29.17 -0.65 -1.42
N ILE A 245 29.07 0.65 -1.68
CA ILE A 245 27.81 1.39 -1.81
C ILE A 245 26.95 0.76 -2.91
N ASN A 246 25.63 0.79 -2.73
CA ASN A 246 24.65 0.35 -3.72
C ASN A 246 23.60 1.43 -3.96
N HIS A 247 22.68 1.15 -4.90
CA HIS A 247 21.55 2.04 -5.19
C HIS A 247 20.70 2.35 -3.96
N PHE A 248 20.10 3.54 -4.00
CA PHE A 248 19.13 4.05 -3.03
C PHE A 248 17.75 4.10 -3.70
N GLU A 249 16.72 3.68 -2.99
CA GLU A 249 15.36 3.61 -3.52
C GLU A 249 14.35 4.09 -2.46
N LYS A 250 13.55 5.10 -2.80
CA LYS A 250 12.36 5.49 -2.03
C LYS A 250 11.15 4.74 -2.58
N ARG A 251 10.53 3.92 -1.74
CA ARG A 251 9.25 3.24 -2.00
C ARG A 251 8.13 3.93 -1.23
N GLU A 252 6.87 3.63 -1.56
CA GLU A 252 5.70 4.33 -1.00
C GLU A 252 5.71 4.46 0.54
N SER A 253 6.22 3.46 1.26
CA SER A 253 6.21 3.42 2.74
C SER A 253 7.59 3.22 3.39
N ALA A 254 8.68 3.16 2.60
CA ALA A 254 10.01 2.84 3.12
C ALA A 254 11.17 3.33 2.24
N ILE A 255 12.35 3.50 2.85
CA ILE A 255 13.61 3.77 2.16
C ILE A 255 14.48 2.52 2.17
N VAL A 256 15.01 2.16 1.00
CA VAL A 256 15.93 1.04 0.82
C VAL A 256 17.29 1.57 0.38
N THR A 257 18.29 1.34 1.22
CA THR A 257 19.70 1.42 0.85
C THR A 257 20.21 -0.01 0.75
N TYR A 258 20.36 -0.51 -0.47
CA TYR A 258 20.70 -1.92 -0.68
C TYR A 258 22.08 -2.29 -0.08
N SER A 259 23.01 -1.34 0.02
CA SER A 259 24.25 -1.49 0.79
C SER A 259 24.88 -0.13 1.07
N ILE A 260 25.31 0.10 2.32
CA ILE A 260 26.18 1.22 2.70
C ILE A 260 27.67 0.86 2.66
N GLY A 261 28.03 -0.40 2.40
CA GLY A 261 29.43 -0.82 2.18
C GLY A 261 30.28 -0.88 3.45
N ASN A 262 31.59 -0.72 3.30
CA ASN A 262 32.54 -0.73 4.42
C ASN A 262 32.53 0.61 5.17
N PHE A 263 32.82 0.60 6.47
CA PHE A 263 33.17 1.80 7.21
C PHE A 263 34.68 1.96 7.33
N VAL A 264 35.28 1.36 8.35
CA VAL A 264 36.73 1.18 8.47
C VAL A 264 36.98 -0.32 8.49
N TRP A 265 37.54 -0.83 7.40
CA TRP A 265 37.87 -2.23 7.22
C TRP A 265 39.29 -2.33 6.69
N ASN A 266 40.26 -2.60 7.56
CA ASN A 266 41.70 -2.52 7.24
C ASN A 266 42.23 -3.75 6.47
N ALA A 267 41.55 -4.11 5.38
CA ALA A 267 42.05 -5.02 4.35
C ALA A 267 42.35 -4.25 3.06
N LYS A 268 43.28 -4.73 2.23
CA LYS A 268 43.72 -4.06 0.97
C LYS A 268 42.61 -3.72 -0.04
N GLY A 269 41.38 -4.21 0.13
CA GLY A 269 40.30 -4.06 -0.84
C GLY A 269 40.49 -4.89 -2.12
N ARG A 270 39.37 -5.23 -2.78
CA ARG A 270 39.34 -5.94 -4.07
C ARG A 270 38.66 -5.12 -5.19
N TYR A 271 38.39 -3.83 -4.95
CA TYR A 271 37.66 -2.92 -5.84
C TYR A 271 38.17 -2.95 -7.28
N GLN A 272 39.44 -2.61 -7.52
CA GLN A 272 40.04 -2.63 -8.86
C GLN A 272 40.03 -4.02 -9.50
N LYS A 273 40.31 -5.08 -8.71
CA LYS A 273 40.36 -6.47 -9.21
C LYS A 273 38.99 -6.96 -9.67
N LEU A 274 37.93 -6.52 -8.99
CA LEU A 274 36.54 -6.94 -9.25
C LEU A 274 35.73 -5.88 -10.01
N GLN A 275 36.37 -4.80 -10.46
CA GLN A 275 35.74 -3.68 -11.18
C GLN A 275 34.54 -3.09 -10.42
N ALA A 276 34.65 -3.00 -9.10
CA ALA A 276 33.63 -2.45 -8.23
C ALA A 276 34.00 -1.03 -7.76
N PRO A 277 33.01 -0.14 -7.55
CA PRO A 277 33.26 1.22 -7.05
C PRO A 277 33.89 1.18 -5.65
N SER A 278 34.90 2.01 -5.41
CA SER A 278 35.64 2.10 -4.15
C SER A 278 34.96 2.94 -3.07
N TYR A 279 33.63 3.10 -3.18
CA TYR A 279 32.83 3.98 -2.35
C TYR A 279 31.94 3.19 -1.42
N SER A 280 31.71 3.74 -0.24
CA SER A 280 30.75 3.30 0.79
C SER A 280 30.00 4.53 1.29
N ALA A 281 29.10 4.41 2.27
CA ALA A 281 28.36 5.54 2.83
C ALA A 281 28.16 5.42 4.35
N ILE A 282 28.02 6.56 5.02
CA ILE A 282 27.60 6.67 6.41
C ILE A 282 26.20 7.28 6.42
N GLY A 283 25.20 6.56 6.92
CA GLY A 283 23.82 7.03 6.98
C GLY A 283 23.54 7.78 8.27
N ARG A 284 23.09 9.03 8.21
CA ARG A 284 22.60 9.81 9.35
C ARG A 284 21.10 10.02 9.20
N LEU A 285 20.34 9.50 10.16
CA LEU A 285 18.91 9.75 10.29
C LEU A 285 18.72 10.78 11.41
N GLN A 286 18.36 12.00 11.02
CA GLN A 286 18.09 13.10 11.96
C GLN A 286 16.61 13.14 12.27
N PHE A 287 16.25 12.75 13.48
CA PHE A 287 14.92 12.83 14.04
C PHE A 287 14.73 14.19 14.69
N LYS A 288 13.69 14.91 14.30
CA LYS A 288 13.32 16.18 14.94
C LYS A 288 11.90 16.08 15.43
N GLU A 289 11.72 16.38 16.71
CA GLU A 289 10.39 16.57 17.25
C GLU A 289 9.82 17.89 16.74
N GLU A 290 8.74 17.81 15.98
CA GLU A 290 7.90 18.95 15.60
C GLU A 290 6.71 19.03 16.56
N GLU A 291 5.97 20.13 16.51
CA GLU A 291 4.87 20.45 17.44
C GLU A 291 3.85 19.28 17.61
N PHE A 292 3.66 18.43 16.60
CA PHE A 292 2.67 17.33 16.61
C PHE A 292 3.14 15.98 16.04
N ASN A 293 4.39 15.84 15.58
CA ASN A 293 4.97 14.58 15.08
C ASN A 293 6.51 14.58 15.14
N TRP A 294 7.11 13.54 14.58
CA TRP A 294 8.55 13.45 14.37
C TRP A 294 8.82 13.50 12.87
N SER A 295 9.64 14.45 12.42
CA SER A 295 10.20 14.45 11.08
C SER A 295 11.54 13.68 11.09
N ILE A 296 11.87 13.04 9.97
CA ILE A 296 13.15 12.36 9.77
C ILE A 296 13.76 12.92 8.49
N GLU A 297 15.00 13.34 8.60
CA GLU A 297 15.84 13.69 7.46
C GLU A 297 16.93 12.63 7.32
N SER A 298 17.00 11.98 6.16
CA SER A 298 17.93 10.88 5.89
C SER A 298 19.04 11.33 4.94
N ARG A 299 20.26 11.45 5.46
CA ARG A 299 21.44 11.81 4.65
C ARG A 299 22.48 10.70 4.68
N PHE A 300 22.96 10.29 3.51
CA PHE A 300 24.00 9.29 3.35
C PHE A 300 25.26 9.95 2.80
N TYR A 301 26.30 10.03 3.61
CA TYR A 301 27.56 10.69 3.28
C TYR A 301 28.53 9.70 2.66
N PRO A 302 28.87 9.81 1.37
CA PRO A 302 29.77 8.86 0.74
C PRO A 302 31.21 9.02 1.23
N ILE A 303 31.88 7.88 1.35
CA ILE A 303 33.26 7.75 1.83
C ILE A 303 34.07 6.88 0.87
N VAL A 304 35.36 7.19 0.75
CA VAL A 304 36.31 6.39 -0.04
C VAL A 304 36.92 5.32 0.86
N THR A 305 36.80 4.06 0.44
CA THR A 305 37.15 2.87 1.25
C THR A 305 38.19 1.97 0.60
N ASP A 306 38.76 2.36 -0.54
CA ASP A 306 39.92 1.66 -1.11
C ASP A 306 41.19 2.05 -0.34
N ASN A 307 41.64 1.16 0.53
CA ASN A 307 42.84 1.35 1.34
C ASN A 307 44.13 1.53 0.53
N ARG A 308 44.14 1.17 -0.77
CA ARG A 308 45.29 1.40 -1.66
C ARG A 308 45.40 2.84 -2.12
N SER A 309 44.27 3.54 -2.28
CA SER A 309 44.23 4.93 -2.69
C SER A 309 44.18 5.90 -1.52
N THR A 310 43.77 5.42 -0.35
CA THR A 310 43.59 6.23 0.86
C THR A 310 44.64 5.99 1.94
N GLU A 311 45.61 5.09 1.70
CA GLU A 311 46.64 4.72 2.68
C GLU A 311 46.02 4.31 4.03
N TYR A 312 44.99 3.47 3.95
CA TYR A 312 44.19 2.99 5.09
C TYR A 312 43.49 4.11 5.88
N GLN A 313 43.26 5.28 5.28
CA GLN A 313 42.53 6.36 5.92
C GLN A 313 41.19 6.60 5.20
N THR A 314 40.16 5.85 5.60
CA THR A 314 38.78 6.11 5.14
C THR A 314 38.47 7.60 5.34
N ARG A 315 37.97 8.23 4.29
CA ARG A 315 37.68 9.67 4.28
C ARG A 315 36.42 10.01 3.51
N ALA A 316 35.88 11.18 3.79
CA ALA A 316 34.86 11.79 2.95
C ALA A 316 35.32 11.88 1.49
N ILE A 317 34.35 11.72 0.58
CA ILE A 317 34.54 11.88 -0.86
C ILE A 317 34.83 13.35 -1.22
N ASN A 318 35.66 13.59 -2.24
CA ASN A 318 35.85 14.93 -2.82
C ASN A 318 34.85 15.19 -3.97
N GLU A 319 34.83 16.41 -4.49
CA GLU A 319 33.89 16.84 -5.54
C GLU A 319 33.96 15.99 -6.82
N ASN A 320 35.17 15.72 -7.33
CA ASN A 320 35.36 14.94 -8.56
C ASN A 320 34.93 13.48 -8.38
N GLU A 321 35.28 12.90 -7.24
CA GLU A 321 34.88 11.55 -6.86
C GLU A 321 33.36 11.47 -6.67
N PHE A 322 32.73 12.51 -6.11
CA PHE A 322 31.28 12.57 -5.93
C PHE A 322 30.54 12.61 -7.26
N GLY A 323 30.96 13.45 -8.21
CA GLY A 323 30.40 13.45 -9.57
C GLY A 323 30.50 12.07 -10.24
N SER A 324 31.64 11.39 -10.08
CA SER A 324 31.84 10.03 -10.60
C SER A 324 30.92 9.01 -9.91
N LEU A 325 30.71 9.14 -8.59
CA LEU A 325 29.81 8.27 -7.84
C LEU A 325 28.35 8.46 -8.28
N ILE A 326 27.89 9.71 -8.45
CA ILE A 326 26.53 10.01 -8.92
C ILE A 326 26.32 9.40 -10.31
N GLU A 327 27.30 9.51 -11.21
CA GLU A 327 27.24 8.90 -12.53
C GLU A 327 27.11 7.36 -12.44
N VAL A 328 27.91 6.72 -11.57
CA VAL A 328 27.86 5.28 -11.35
C VAL A 328 26.52 4.84 -10.78
N LEU A 329 25.98 5.56 -9.79
CA LEU A 329 24.68 5.27 -9.19
C LEU A 329 23.49 5.58 -10.11
N SER A 330 23.70 6.36 -11.17
CA SER A 330 22.65 6.76 -12.14
C SER A 330 22.58 5.87 -13.38
N ARG A 331 23.55 4.97 -13.61
CA ARG A 331 23.61 4.10 -14.81
C ARG A 331 22.84 2.79 -14.60
N LYS A 332 21.97 2.42 -15.54
CA LYS A 332 21.49 1.03 -15.72
C LYS A 332 22.35 0.27 -16.73
N LYS A 333 22.31 -1.07 -16.62
CA LYS A 333 23.13 -2.08 -17.30
C LYS A 333 23.24 -1.97 -18.84
N ASP A 334 22.35 -1.25 -19.52
CA ASP A 334 22.25 -1.25 -20.99
C ASP A 334 22.75 0.04 -21.67
N GLY A 335 23.46 0.92 -20.96
CA GLY A 335 24.13 2.08 -21.58
C GLY A 335 23.20 3.20 -22.09
N VAL A 336 21.91 3.15 -21.74
CA VAL A 336 20.92 4.21 -22.01
C VAL A 336 20.61 4.93 -20.69
N TYR A 337 20.73 6.26 -20.67
CA TYR A 337 20.22 7.08 -19.57
C TYR A 337 18.72 6.84 -19.44
N SER A 338 18.22 6.48 -18.26
CA SER A 338 16.77 6.33 -18.10
C SER A 338 16.10 7.70 -18.13
N GLU A 339 14.97 7.79 -18.84
CA GLU A 339 14.01 8.90 -18.67
C GLU A 339 13.31 8.86 -17.29
N LYS A 340 13.66 7.87 -16.44
CA LYS A 340 13.24 7.69 -15.04
C LYS A 340 14.45 7.30 -14.19
N ALA A 341 15.27 8.29 -13.80
CA ALA A 341 16.47 8.11 -12.98
C ALA A 341 16.15 7.56 -11.57
N PRO A 342 17.11 6.92 -10.86
CA PRO A 342 16.91 6.52 -9.47
C PRO A 342 16.56 7.75 -8.61
N TYR A 343 15.42 7.66 -7.92
CA TYR A 343 14.78 8.74 -7.18
C TYR A 343 15.53 9.08 -5.88
N PHE A 344 16.69 9.74 -5.96
CA PHE A 344 17.38 10.35 -4.82
C PHE A 344 17.89 11.76 -5.15
N ASP A 345 17.78 12.67 -4.18
CA ASP A 345 18.41 13.99 -4.22
C ASP A 345 19.86 13.89 -3.71
N HIS A 346 20.67 14.90 -3.99
CA HIS A 346 22.04 14.97 -3.54
C HIS A 346 22.52 16.41 -3.39
N GLY A 347 23.37 16.66 -2.39
CA GLY A 347 23.81 18.01 -2.09
C GLY A 347 25.13 18.03 -1.32
N LYS A 348 25.44 19.20 -0.78
CA LYS A 348 26.62 19.42 0.07
C LYS A 348 26.24 20.30 1.25
N ASP A 349 26.52 19.83 2.46
CA ASP A 349 26.36 20.62 3.69
C ASP A 349 27.71 20.86 4.37
N SER A 350 27.69 21.34 5.63
CA SER A 350 28.90 21.58 6.41
C SER A 350 29.65 20.30 6.82
N ILE A 351 29.02 19.12 6.73
CA ILE A 351 29.62 17.81 7.02
C ILE A 351 30.28 17.26 5.75
N GLY A 352 29.65 17.43 4.59
CA GLY A 352 30.21 17.03 3.29
C GLY A 352 29.16 16.83 2.20
N TYR A 353 29.56 16.14 1.13
CA TYR A 353 28.63 15.70 0.10
C TYR A 353 27.72 14.58 0.63
N TYR A 354 26.44 14.63 0.30
CA TYR A 354 25.46 13.67 0.76
C TYR A 354 24.49 13.26 -0.35
N ILE A 355 23.95 12.05 -0.21
CA ILE A 355 22.83 11.51 -0.97
C ILE A 355 21.61 11.47 -0.04
N SER A 356 20.47 11.95 -0.51
CA SER A 356 19.21 11.96 0.20
C SER A 356 18.14 11.22 -0.60
N PRO A 357 17.79 9.97 -0.23
CA PRO A 357 16.67 9.25 -0.85
C PRO A 357 15.33 9.92 -0.54
N ASP A 358 15.30 10.81 0.47
CA ASP A 358 14.20 11.72 0.71
C ASP A 358 14.14 12.74 -0.42
N ILE A 359 13.45 12.40 -1.53
CA ILE A 359 13.01 13.44 -2.47
C ILE A 359 12.00 14.31 -1.72
N ASP A 360 12.49 15.46 -1.28
CA ASP A 360 11.77 16.73 -1.22
C ASP A 360 12.55 17.64 -2.18
N ASN A 361 12.01 17.96 -3.36
CA ASN A 361 12.55 19.02 -4.22
C ASN A 361 12.48 20.35 -3.46
N SER A 362 13.46 20.61 -2.60
CA SER A 362 13.49 21.73 -1.65
C SER A 362 14.70 22.64 -1.85
N GLU A 363 15.70 22.23 -2.64
CA GLU A 363 16.87 23.08 -2.93
C GLU A 363 16.71 24.01 -4.17
N GLN A 364 15.61 23.94 -4.93
CA GLN A 364 15.21 25.04 -5.84
C GLN A 364 14.35 26.12 -5.15
N ASP A 365 13.94 25.92 -3.90
CA ASP A 365 12.96 26.79 -3.22
C ASP A 365 13.56 27.93 -2.37
N LEU A 366 14.88 28.06 -2.31
CA LEU A 366 15.53 29.18 -1.60
C LEU A 366 15.54 30.50 -2.38
N SER A 367 15.17 30.49 -3.67
CA SER A 367 14.84 31.70 -4.43
C SER A 367 13.33 31.94 -4.56
N PHE A 368 12.51 31.00 -4.06
CA PHE A 368 11.05 31.02 -4.13
C PHE A 368 10.35 31.42 -2.81
N GLN A 369 11.10 31.89 -1.81
CA GLN A 369 10.53 32.64 -0.67
C GLN A 369 9.87 33.98 -1.08
N ASN A 370 9.85 34.32 -2.37
CA ASN A 370 9.05 35.44 -2.83
C ASN A 370 7.96 35.14 -3.87
N GLN A 371 7.82 33.94 -4.46
CA GLN A 371 6.74 33.72 -5.44
C GLN A 371 6.30 32.25 -5.60
N ASN A 372 5.13 31.88 -5.06
CA ASN A 372 4.29 30.68 -5.36
C ASN A 372 4.62 29.36 -4.64
N SER A 373 3.82 28.85 -3.70
CA SER A 373 2.42 28.35 -3.82
C SER A 373 2.30 27.05 -4.63
N ASN A 374 2.33 25.88 -3.96
CA ASN A 374 1.63 24.64 -4.37
C ASN A 374 1.69 23.45 -3.37
N GLU A 375 1.81 23.66 -2.06
CA GLU A 375 1.28 22.64 -1.12
C GLU A 375 -0.24 22.64 -1.21
N LEU A 376 -0.93 21.49 -1.25
CA LEU A 376 -2.40 21.42 -1.14
C LEU A 376 -2.85 21.88 0.26
N ASN A 377 -2.81 23.18 0.48
CA ASN A 377 -3.43 23.88 1.59
C ASN A 377 -4.88 24.20 1.18
N ILE A 378 -5.79 24.43 2.12
CA ILE A 378 -7.19 24.80 1.83
C ILE A 378 -7.25 26.04 0.91
N ASN A 379 -6.23 26.91 0.99
CA ASN A 379 -6.10 28.09 0.14
C ASN A 379 -5.64 27.76 -1.30
N ASN A 380 -4.91 26.66 -1.52
CA ASN A 380 -4.48 26.17 -2.84
C ASN A 380 -5.53 25.23 -3.47
N LEU A 381 -6.38 24.59 -2.66
CA LEU A 381 -7.68 24.04 -3.05
C LEU A 381 -8.66 25.18 -3.33
N SER A 382 -8.43 25.89 -4.43
CA SER A 382 -9.29 26.88 -5.05
C SER A 382 -10.68 27.08 -4.38
N LEU A 383 -10.74 27.94 -3.37
CA LEU A 383 -11.98 28.66 -3.00
C LEU A 383 -12.34 29.70 -4.10
N LYS A 384 -11.71 29.62 -5.28
CA LYS A 384 -11.71 30.62 -6.36
C LYS A 384 -13.11 30.87 -6.92
N LYS A 385 -14.03 29.90 -6.80
CA LYS A 385 -15.41 30.06 -7.26
C LYS A 385 -16.38 29.27 -6.38
N THR A 386 -17.40 29.96 -5.87
CA THR A 386 -18.56 29.33 -5.23
C THR A 386 -19.42 28.64 -6.27
N ASN A 387 -19.90 27.44 -5.97
CA ASN A 387 -20.87 26.77 -6.81
C ASN A 387 -22.20 27.54 -6.84
N GLU A 388 -22.80 27.63 -8.02
CA GLU A 388 -24.15 28.15 -8.20
C GLU A 388 -25.08 26.98 -8.54
N PHE A 389 -26.23 26.96 -7.90
CA PHE A 389 -27.25 25.94 -8.08
C PHE A 389 -28.57 26.61 -8.46
N ASN A 390 -29.43 25.87 -9.15
CA ASN A 390 -30.80 26.31 -9.34
C ASN A 390 -31.52 26.24 -7.99
N ASN A 391 -32.28 27.28 -7.62
CA ASN A 391 -32.92 27.41 -6.31
C ASN A 391 -34.12 26.45 -6.13
N GLU A 392 -33.87 25.16 -6.32
CA GLU A 392 -34.86 24.10 -6.17
C GLU A 392 -35.11 23.80 -4.69
N THR A 393 -36.29 23.28 -4.39
CA THR A 393 -36.64 22.80 -3.05
C THR A 393 -35.91 21.49 -2.76
N PHE A 394 -35.01 21.50 -1.77
CA PHE A 394 -34.29 20.32 -1.33
C PHE A 394 -34.94 19.68 -0.10
N SER A 395 -35.08 18.35 -0.13
CA SER A 395 -35.20 17.53 1.07
C SER A 395 -34.55 16.16 0.81
N THR A 396 -33.94 15.57 1.83
CA THR A 396 -33.32 14.23 1.73
C THR A 396 -34.29 13.18 1.18
N ALA A 397 -35.53 13.19 1.66
CA ALA A 397 -36.56 12.26 1.18
C ALA A 397 -36.84 12.42 -0.32
N ALA A 398 -36.92 13.66 -0.84
CA ALA A 398 -37.21 13.91 -2.25
C ALA A 398 -36.08 13.44 -3.17
N VAL A 399 -34.81 13.66 -2.79
CA VAL A 399 -33.68 13.21 -3.62
C VAL A 399 -33.52 11.68 -3.61
N LEU A 400 -33.79 11.02 -2.48
CA LEU A 400 -33.81 9.56 -2.43
C LEU A 400 -34.96 8.98 -3.26
N ALA A 401 -36.17 9.54 -3.13
CA ALA A 401 -37.34 9.15 -3.94
C ALA A 401 -37.05 9.21 -5.44
N GLN A 402 -36.47 10.32 -5.90
CA GLN A 402 -36.12 10.51 -7.31
C GLN A 402 -35.10 9.48 -7.81
N GLU A 403 -34.11 9.11 -7.01
CA GLU A 403 -33.12 8.08 -7.39
C GLU A 403 -33.72 6.66 -7.39
N PHE A 404 -34.63 6.34 -6.47
CA PHE A 404 -35.40 5.08 -6.52
C PHE A 404 -36.32 4.99 -7.74
N GLU A 405 -37.01 6.08 -8.08
CA GLU A 405 -37.90 6.16 -9.24
C GLU A 405 -37.13 5.98 -10.55
N LYS A 406 -35.92 6.56 -10.67
CA LYS A 406 -35.01 6.32 -11.82
C LYS A 406 -34.63 4.84 -11.98
N LYS A 407 -34.62 4.08 -10.90
CA LYS A 407 -34.33 2.63 -10.88
C LYS A 407 -35.61 1.78 -11.04
N GLY A 408 -36.78 2.39 -11.24
CA GLY A 408 -38.05 1.71 -11.46
C GLY A 408 -38.81 1.34 -10.19
N TYR A 409 -38.41 1.85 -9.02
CA TYR A 409 -39.08 1.57 -7.75
C TYR A 409 -40.06 2.68 -7.37
N ALA A 410 -41.27 2.28 -6.96
CA ALA A 410 -42.29 3.22 -6.51
C ALA A 410 -41.97 3.75 -5.11
N SER A 411 -42.20 5.04 -4.90
CA SER A 411 -42.00 5.71 -3.62
C SER A 411 -43.25 6.46 -3.17
N THR A 412 -43.50 6.51 -1.86
CA THR A 412 -44.58 7.29 -1.25
C THR A 412 -44.07 8.00 0.01
N ARG A 413 -44.71 9.10 0.39
CA ARG A 413 -44.30 9.89 1.54
C ARG A 413 -45.41 9.97 2.58
N MET A 414 -45.07 9.69 3.82
CA MET A 414 -45.95 9.81 4.99
C MET A 414 -45.28 10.71 6.02
N GLU A 415 -45.74 11.96 6.13
CA GLU A 415 -45.10 13.03 6.91
C GLU A 415 -43.60 13.20 6.58
N ASN A 416 -42.72 12.84 7.51
CA ASN A 416 -41.26 12.88 7.39
C ASN A 416 -40.63 11.53 7.02
N ILE A 417 -41.45 10.49 6.78
CA ILE A 417 -41.01 9.15 6.39
C ILE A 417 -41.17 8.98 4.89
N LEU A 418 -40.11 8.53 4.22
CA LEU A 418 -40.16 8.03 2.84
C LEU A 418 -40.34 6.51 2.87
N ILE A 419 -41.26 5.98 2.07
CA ILE A 419 -41.55 4.56 1.94
C ILE A 419 -41.25 4.17 0.50
N VAL A 420 -40.42 3.16 0.30
CA VAL A 420 -40.02 2.67 -1.03
C VAL A 420 -40.37 1.20 -1.13
N GLN A 421 -41.08 0.84 -2.19
CA GLN A 421 -41.46 -0.54 -2.46
C GLN A 421 -40.37 -1.21 -3.31
N LEU A 422 -39.69 -2.21 -2.74
CA LEU A 422 -38.66 -3.02 -3.40
C LEU A 422 -39.20 -4.46 -3.55
N GLY A 423 -39.87 -4.73 -4.67
CA GLY A 423 -40.56 -6.00 -4.89
C GLY A 423 -41.75 -6.17 -3.96
N GLN A 424 -41.71 -7.20 -3.08
CA GLN A 424 -42.75 -7.44 -2.06
C GLN A 424 -42.48 -6.73 -0.73
N GLU A 425 -41.28 -6.17 -0.55
CA GLU A 425 -40.85 -5.54 0.70
C GLU A 425 -40.98 -4.01 0.63
N ASN A 426 -41.17 -3.38 1.79
CA ASN A 426 -41.13 -1.92 1.94
C ASN A 426 -39.93 -1.51 2.79
N VAL A 427 -39.12 -0.59 2.28
CA VAL A 427 -38.05 0.06 3.04
C VAL A 427 -38.49 1.46 3.44
N PHE A 428 -38.33 1.78 4.72
CA PHE A 428 -38.72 3.06 5.29
C PHE A 428 -37.48 3.90 5.57
N PHE A 429 -37.54 5.20 5.31
CA PHE A 429 -36.46 6.13 5.62
C PHE A 429 -36.98 7.27 6.48
N LEU A 430 -36.24 7.56 7.54
CA LEU A 430 -36.35 8.80 8.30
C LEU A 430 -35.09 9.63 8.05
N GLU A 431 -35.22 10.64 7.19
CA GLU A 431 -34.07 11.30 6.54
C GLU A 431 -33.20 10.28 5.79
N THR A 432 -31.98 10.00 6.26
CA THR A 432 -31.07 9.00 5.70
C THR A 432 -31.07 7.67 6.46
N GLU A 433 -31.67 7.60 7.66
CA GLU A 433 -31.73 6.36 8.43
C GLU A 433 -32.79 5.43 7.85
N SER A 434 -32.37 4.27 7.36
CA SER A 434 -33.24 3.27 6.76
C SER A 434 -33.83 2.32 7.81
N SER A 435 -34.91 1.60 7.48
CA SER A 435 -35.45 0.50 8.29
C SER A 435 -34.52 -0.71 8.38
N LEU A 436 -33.43 -0.75 7.60
CA LEU A 436 -32.38 -1.76 7.66
C LEU A 436 -31.30 -1.43 8.71
N CYS A 437 -31.26 -0.18 9.18
CA CYS A 437 -30.41 0.27 10.27
C CYS A 437 -30.93 -0.28 11.61
N SER A 438 -30.03 -0.87 12.40
CA SER A 438 -30.35 -1.41 13.73
C SER A 438 -30.75 -0.30 14.70
N LEU A 439 -31.91 -0.47 15.34
CA LEU A 439 -32.36 0.41 16.42
C LEU A 439 -31.32 0.53 17.55
N VAL A 440 -30.63 -0.57 17.86
CA VAL A 440 -29.58 -0.59 18.90
C VAL A 440 -28.38 0.23 18.43
N GLY A 441 -27.93 0.02 17.19
CA GLY A 441 -26.83 0.78 16.58
C GLY A 441 -27.12 2.28 16.55
N ALA A 442 -28.31 2.67 16.09
CA ALA A 442 -28.76 4.06 16.06
C ALA A 442 -28.79 4.71 17.46
N ARG A 443 -29.22 3.96 18.49
CA ARG A 443 -29.18 4.44 19.89
C ARG A 443 -27.76 4.60 20.43
N ILE A 444 -26.83 3.71 20.06
CA ILE A 444 -25.42 3.81 20.43
C ILE A 444 -24.79 5.05 19.79
N ALA A 445 -24.98 5.25 18.49
CA ALA A 445 -24.45 6.40 17.77
C ALA A 445 -24.98 7.74 18.34
N LYS A 446 -26.25 7.77 18.76
CA LYS A 446 -26.89 8.95 19.37
C LYS A 446 -26.35 9.33 20.75
N ASP A 447 -25.87 8.37 21.55
CA ASP A 447 -25.18 8.68 22.82
C ASP A 447 -23.68 8.84 22.55
N LYS A 448 -23.20 10.09 22.55
CA LYS A 448 -21.80 10.43 22.26
C LYS A 448 -20.84 9.73 23.22
N THR A 449 -21.26 9.41 24.44
CA THR A 449 -20.44 8.66 25.40
C THR A 449 -20.28 7.21 24.95
N LEU A 450 -21.38 6.55 24.57
CA LEU A 450 -21.36 5.15 24.16
C LEU A 450 -20.63 4.99 22.84
N ALA A 451 -20.96 5.82 21.83
CA ALA A 451 -20.27 5.82 20.54
C ALA A 451 -18.74 5.92 20.73
N ARG A 452 -18.27 6.83 21.59
CA ARG A 452 -16.84 6.98 21.90
C ARG A 452 -16.21 5.73 22.50
N GLU A 453 -16.92 5.00 23.36
CA GLU A 453 -16.39 3.75 23.93
C GLU A 453 -16.26 2.64 22.87
N PHE A 454 -17.19 2.56 21.91
CA PHE A 454 -17.05 1.66 20.76
C PHE A 454 -15.87 2.05 19.86
N LEU A 455 -15.70 3.34 19.57
CA LEU A 455 -14.56 3.84 18.78
C LEU A 455 -13.22 3.52 19.45
N LYS A 456 -13.10 3.74 20.76
CA LYS A 456 -11.89 3.40 21.53
C LYS A 456 -11.59 1.89 21.48
N LYS A 457 -12.61 1.05 21.68
CA LYS A 457 -12.46 -0.42 21.60
C LYS A 457 -12.03 -0.88 20.21
N ALA A 458 -12.42 -0.17 19.16
CA ALA A 458 -11.94 -0.40 17.80
C ALA A 458 -10.51 0.14 17.54
N GLY A 459 -9.84 0.72 18.54
CA GLY A 459 -8.50 1.29 18.43
C GLY A 459 -8.45 2.62 17.67
N LEU A 460 -9.57 3.33 17.54
CA LEU A 460 -9.65 4.62 16.86
C LEU A 460 -9.35 5.76 17.84
N ASN A 461 -8.69 6.81 17.36
CA ASN A 461 -8.39 7.97 18.21
C ASN A 461 -9.62 8.84 18.42
N VAL A 462 -9.88 9.18 19.68
CA VAL A 462 -10.92 10.11 20.11
C VAL A 462 -10.31 11.05 21.15
N VAL A 463 -10.73 12.32 21.18
CA VAL A 463 -10.25 13.30 22.18
C VAL A 463 -10.44 12.76 23.61
N LYS A 464 -9.59 13.11 24.58
CA LYS A 464 -9.80 12.67 25.98
C LYS A 464 -11.09 13.25 26.52
N GLY A 465 -11.92 12.48 27.20
CA GLY A 465 -13.19 13.00 27.69
C GLY A 465 -14.00 12.00 28.50
N ARG A 466 -14.82 12.54 29.39
CA ARG A 466 -15.64 11.79 30.35
C ARG A 466 -17.02 12.44 30.49
N SER A 467 -18.03 11.60 30.66
CA SER A 467 -19.39 12.06 30.94
C SER A 467 -19.69 12.10 32.43
N PHE A 468 -20.45 13.12 32.83
CA PHE A 468 -20.84 13.41 34.20
C PHE A 468 -22.35 13.57 34.27
N SER A 469 -22.96 13.08 35.35
CA SER A 469 -24.36 13.42 35.65
C SER A 469 -24.49 14.90 36.04
N THR A 470 -25.68 15.47 35.90
CA THR A 470 -25.93 16.88 36.28
C THR A 470 -25.69 17.16 37.78
N HIS A 471 -25.78 16.14 38.63
CA HIS A 471 -25.45 16.21 40.07
C HIS A 471 -23.93 16.20 40.36
N GLN A 472 -23.09 15.93 39.36
CA GLN A 472 -21.63 15.85 39.52
C GLN A 472 -20.91 17.11 39.01
N LYS A 473 -21.57 18.29 39.04
CA LYS A 473 -21.03 19.56 38.53
C LYS A 473 -19.61 19.85 39.06
N GLU A 474 -19.36 19.72 40.36
CA GLU A 474 -18.02 19.99 40.92
C GLU A 474 -16.95 18.99 40.44
N LYS A 475 -17.30 17.72 40.24
CA LYS A 475 -16.36 16.73 39.67
C LYS A 475 -16.08 17.02 38.19
N ALA A 476 -17.11 17.44 37.45
CA ALA A 476 -16.98 17.84 36.06
C ALA A 476 -16.12 19.09 35.91
N LEU A 477 -16.28 20.07 36.82
CA LEU A 477 -15.45 21.27 36.87
C LEU A 477 -13.98 20.92 37.14
N ALA A 478 -13.71 20.12 38.17
CA ALA A 478 -12.35 19.69 38.50
C ALA A 478 -11.69 18.97 37.30
N TYR A 479 -12.43 18.12 36.59
CA TYR A 479 -11.94 17.47 35.38
C TYR A 479 -11.74 18.46 34.21
N ALA A 480 -12.68 19.38 33.98
CA ALA A 480 -12.57 20.39 32.93
C ALA A 480 -11.31 21.26 33.11
N LEU A 481 -11.04 21.70 34.34
CA LEU A 481 -9.86 22.50 34.68
C LEU A 481 -8.54 21.71 34.67
N SER A 482 -8.58 20.37 34.66
CA SER A 482 -7.40 19.53 34.49
C SER A 482 -6.94 19.41 33.03
N LEU A 483 -7.75 19.89 32.08
CA LEU A 483 -7.45 19.88 30.65
C LEU A 483 -6.93 21.25 30.20
N PRO A 484 -6.03 21.35 29.19
CA PRO A 484 -5.53 22.63 28.70
C PRO A 484 -6.64 23.59 28.23
N ALA A 485 -7.66 23.04 27.57
CA ALA A 485 -8.93 23.68 27.26
C ALA A 485 -9.99 22.58 27.10
N SER A 486 -11.22 22.86 27.55
CA SER A 486 -12.30 21.88 27.55
C SER A 486 -13.48 22.28 26.66
N VAL A 487 -14.14 21.25 26.13
CA VAL A 487 -15.43 21.34 25.43
C VAL A 487 -16.49 20.72 26.33
N ILE A 488 -17.55 21.49 26.61
CA ILE A 488 -18.68 21.07 27.42
C ILE A 488 -19.88 20.92 26.50
N LYS A 489 -20.45 19.69 26.42
CA LYS A 489 -21.57 19.40 25.51
C LYS A 489 -22.57 18.40 26.09
N PRO A 490 -23.87 18.49 25.74
CA PRO A 490 -24.85 17.47 26.12
C PRO A 490 -24.52 16.12 25.46
N ALA A 491 -24.70 15.01 26.18
CA ALA A 491 -24.36 13.68 25.67
C ALA A 491 -25.19 13.24 24.44
N ASN A 492 -26.42 13.75 24.29
CA ASN A 492 -27.39 13.34 23.25
C ASN A 492 -27.96 14.55 22.48
N GLY A 493 -27.15 15.58 22.22
CA GLY A 493 -27.57 16.80 21.50
C GLY A 493 -27.18 16.83 20.02
N ASN A 494 -27.96 17.55 19.21
CA ASN A 494 -27.77 17.71 17.76
C ASN A 494 -27.50 19.18 17.38
N GLN A 495 -26.92 19.41 16.20
CA GLN A 495 -26.74 20.73 15.57
C GLN A 495 -25.97 21.75 16.43
N GLY A 496 -25.02 21.28 17.24
CA GLY A 496 -24.20 22.18 18.07
C GLY A 496 -24.91 22.87 19.23
N ARG A 497 -26.19 22.54 19.51
CA ARG A 497 -26.95 23.14 20.61
C ARG A 497 -26.40 22.72 21.97
N GLY A 498 -26.15 23.71 22.83
CA GLY A 498 -25.60 23.49 24.18
C GLY A 498 -24.11 23.13 24.20
N ILE A 499 -23.39 23.34 23.09
CA ILE A 499 -21.93 23.13 23.03
C ILE A 499 -21.20 24.45 23.31
N SER A 500 -20.30 24.40 24.30
CA SER A 500 -19.32 25.44 24.59
C SER A 500 -17.91 24.88 24.38
N VAL A 501 -17.07 25.63 23.68
CA VAL A 501 -15.67 25.30 23.38
C VAL A 501 -14.75 26.31 24.06
N GLY A 502 -13.49 25.96 24.32
CA GLY A 502 -12.51 26.90 24.85
C GLY A 502 -12.60 27.17 26.34
N VAL A 503 -13.30 26.34 27.12
CA VAL A 503 -13.51 26.55 28.56
C VAL A 503 -12.21 26.27 29.32
N LYS A 504 -11.65 27.31 29.96
CA LYS A 504 -10.36 27.28 30.67
C LYS A 504 -10.45 27.65 32.14
N ASN A 505 -11.49 28.35 32.57
CA ASN A 505 -11.67 28.80 33.95
C ASN A 505 -13.06 28.47 34.51
N ARG A 506 -13.25 28.74 35.81
CA ARG A 506 -14.49 28.41 36.55
C ARG A 506 -15.71 29.18 36.02
N GLU A 507 -15.58 30.48 35.78
CA GLU A 507 -16.71 31.30 35.29
C GLU A 507 -17.20 30.81 33.92
N GLU A 508 -16.27 30.57 33.00
CA GLU A 508 -16.57 29.99 31.68
C GLU A 508 -17.25 28.62 31.81
N PHE A 509 -16.76 27.77 32.72
CA PHE A 509 -17.34 26.46 32.96
C PHE A 509 -18.77 26.54 33.48
N GLU A 510 -19.05 27.47 34.41
CA GLU A 510 -20.39 27.59 34.99
C GLU A 510 -21.43 27.95 33.91
N SER A 511 -21.11 28.93 33.06
CA SER A 511 -21.95 29.31 31.91
C SER A 511 -22.09 28.16 30.90
N ALA A 512 -20.97 27.49 30.57
CA ALA A 512 -20.96 26.36 29.65
C ALA A 512 -21.80 25.16 30.15
N TRP A 513 -21.69 24.85 31.44
CA TRP A 513 -22.44 23.77 32.08
C TRP A 513 -23.94 24.04 32.06
N GLU A 514 -24.37 25.24 32.43
CA GLU A 514 -25.79 25.61 32.40
C GLU A 514 -26.38 25.52 31.00
N ASN A 515 -25.62 25.96 29.98
CA ASN A 515 -26.04 25.86 28.59
C ASN A 515 -26.19 24.41 28.12
N ALA A 516 -25.29 23.52 28.54
CA ALA A 516 -25.39 22.09 28.22
C ALA A 516 -26.56 21.41 28.96
N VAL A 517 -26.81 21.77 30.23
CA VAL A 517 -27.89 21.23 31.07
C VAL A 517 -29.28 21.64 30.57
N LYS A 518 -29.42 22.84 29.99
CA LYS A 518 -30.67 23.27 29.33
C LYS A 518 -31.08 22.32 28.20
N VAL A 519 -30.11 21.64 27.57
CA VAL A 519 -30.35 20.69 26.47
C VAL A 519 -30.48 19.25 26.97
N ASN A 520 -29.62 18.81 27.91
CA ASN A 520 -29.68 17.46 28.49
C ASN A 520 -29.58 17.52 30.01
N LYS A 521 -30.70 17.23 30.69
CA LYS A 521 -30.80 17.29 32.16
C LYS A 521 -30.18 16.10 32.89
N SER A 522 -29.72 15.07 32.16
CA SER A 522 -29.19 13.84 32.75
C SER A 522 -27.67 13.77 32.68
N LYS A 523 -27.09 13.92 31.49
CA LYS A 523 -25.68 13.57 31.22
C LYS A 523 -24.99 14.60 30.32
N ILE A 524 -23.89 15.14 30.81
CA ILE A 524 -23.04 16.12 30.14
C ILE A 524 -21.66 15.50 29.87
N LEU A 525 -21.15 15.66 28.66
CA LEU A 525 -19.81 15.23 28.25
C LEU A 525 -18.85 16.42 28.38
N VAL A 526 -17.75 16.20 29.10
CA VAL A 526 -16.62 17.10 29.21
C VAL A 526 -15.43 16.44 28.51
N GLU A 527 -14.88 17.09 27.50
CA GLU A 527 -13.76 16.56 26.72
C GLU A 527 -12.69 17.62 26.48
N GLU A 528 -11.48 17.16 26.17
CA GLU A 528 -10.35 17.97 25.74
C GLU A 528 -10.68 18.58 24.38
N GLN A 529 -10.40 19.87 24.24
CA GLN A 529 -10.51 20.54 22.97
C GLN A 529 -9.36 20.12 22.04
N PHE A 530 -9.70 19.60 20.87
CA PHE A 530 -8.73 19.44 19.79
C PHE A 530 -8.35 20.82 19.26
N MET A 531 -7.13 21.27 19.57
CA MET A 531 -6.63 22.59 19.17
C MET A 531 -6.13 22.57 17.73
N GLY A 532 -6.60 23.50 16.89
CA GLY A 532 -6.21 23.60 15.49
C GLY A 532 -6.85 22.55 14.58
N GLY A 533 -6.25 22.35 13.41
CA GLY A 533 -6.70 21.39 12.40
C GLY A 533 -8.03 21.72 11.73
N SER A 534 -8.34 20.95 10.70
CA SER A 534 -9.55 21.06 9.89
C SER A 534 -10.47 19.88 10.14
N GLU A 535 -11.78 20.15 10.08
CA GLU A 535 -12.81 19.14 10.30
C GLU A 535 -13.45 18.77 8.97
N ALA A 536 -13.61 17.46 8.71
CA ALA A 536 -14.27 16.95 7.53
C ALA A 536 -15.26 15.85 7.89
N ARG A 537 -16.36 15.80 7.14
CA ARG A 537 -17.39 14.79 7.22
C ARG A 537 -17.18 13.74 6.14
N TYR A 538 -17.01 12.50 6.58
CA TYR A 538 -16.89 11.31 5.75
C TYR A 538 -18.23 10.59 5.73
N LEU A 539 -18.85 10.50 4.56
CA LEU A 539 -20.09 9.75 4.37
C LEU A 539 -19.73 8.30 4.01
N VAL A 540 -20.13 7.37 4.87
CA VAL A 540 -19.98 5.93 4.70
C VAL A 540 -21.34 5.34 4.39
N VAL A 541 -21.41 4.55 3.31
CA VAL A 541 -22.60 3.80 2.89
C VAL A 541 -22.20 2.34 2.81
N GLY A 542 -22.81 1.49 3.64
CA GLY A 542 -22.36 0.12 3.85
C GLY A 542 -20.95 0.08 4.44
N ASP A 543 -20.03 -0.59 3.74
CA ASP A 543 -18.62 -0.73 4.15
C ASP A 543 -17.69 0.31 3.48
N SER A 544 -18.22 1.25 2.69
CA SER A 544 -17.41 2.13 1.83
C SER A 544 -17.65 3.62 2.12
N CYS A 545 -16.58 4.41 2.23
CA CYS A 545 -16.69 5.87 2.28
C CYS A 545 -16.84 6.45 0.86
N VAL A 546 -18.05 6.93 0.54
CA VAL A 546 -18.44 7.36 -0.81
C VAL A 546 -18.18 8.83 -1.09
N ALA A 547 -18.16 9.69 -0.06
CA ALA A 547 -17.93 11.13 -0.23
C ALA A 547 -17.36 11.78 1.03
N VAL A 548 -16.59 12.85 0.85
CA VAL A 548 -15.96 13.60 1.94
C VAL A 548 -16.04 15.10 1.66
N HIS A 549 -16.54 15.88 2.62
CA HIS A 549 -16.47 17.34 2.54
C HIS A 549 -15.83 17.96 3.79
N LEU A 550 -14.99 18.96 3.57
CA LEU A 550 -14.41 19.81 4.59
C LEU A 550 -15.47 20.79 5.11
N LEU A 551 -15.49 21.05 6.42
CA LEU A 551 -16.35 22.02 7.09
C LEU A 551 -15.57 23.32 7.32
N ILE A 552 -15.95 24.39 6.62
CA ILE A 552 -15.33 25.71 6.74
C ILE A 552 -16.21 26.57 7.67
N PRO A 553 -15.69 27.05 8.81
CA PRO A 553 -16.46 27.92 9.70
C PRO A 553 -16.95 29.21 9.02
N PRO A 554 -18.05 29.81 9.52
CA PRO A 554 -18.55 31.07 9.00
C PRO A 554 -17.46 32.14 9.01
N ARG A 555 -16.96 32.50 7.82
CA ARG A 555 -15.99 33.58 7.61
C ARG A 555 -16.31 34.39 6.36
N ILE A 556 -15.86 35.62 6.31
CA ILE A 556 -15.91 36.48 5.11
C ILE A 556 -14.50 36.80 4.64
N ALA A 557 -14.34 37.17 3.37
CA ALA A 557 -13.09 37.69 2.83
C ALA A 557 -13.29 39.18 2.54
N GLY A 558 -12.39 40.02 3.05
CA GLY A 558 -12.35 41.43 2.75
C GLY A 558 -12.09 41.67 1.27
N ASN A 559 -12.73 42.69 0.73
CA ASN A 559 -12.47 43.18 -0.62
C ASN A 559 -11.84 44.59 -0.61
N GLY A 560 -11.56 45.15 0.57
CA GLY A 560 -11.02 46.50 0.77
C GLY A 560 -12.02 47.63 0.51
N ILE A 561 -13.30 47.32 0.28
CA ILE A 561 -14.34 48.31 -0.11
C ILE A 561 -15.58 48.19 0.77
N ASP A 562 -16.09 46.97 0.95
CA ASP A 562 -17.33 46.69 1.67
C ASP A 562 -17.09 46.51 3.17
N THR A 563 -18.07 46.95 3.96
CA THR A 563 -18.09 46.68 5.40
C THR A 563 -18.33 45.20 5.67
N ILE A 564 -17.94 44.73 6.86
CA ILE A 564 -18.26 43.37 7.34
C ILE A 564 -19.76 43.06 7.19
N GLU A 565 -20.63 44.00 7.53
CA GLU A 565 -22.09 43.86 7.35
C GLU A 565 -22.48 43.62 5.88
N SER A 566 -21.94 44.41 4.95
CA SER A 566 -22.18 44.24 3.50
C SER A 566 -21.67 42.88 3.01
N LEU A 567 -20.47 42.47 3.43
CA LEU A 567 -19.87 41.18 3.06
C LEU A 567 -20.68 39.98 3.58
N ILE A 568 -21.23 40.06 4.80
CA ILE A 568 -22.14 39.03 5.33
C ILE A 568 -23.43 38.98 4.50
N LYS A 569 -23.98 40.12 4.12
CA LYS A 569 -25.18 40.20 3.27
C LYS A 569 -24.94 39.55 1.91
N GLN A 570 -23.84 39.89 1.22
CA GLN A 570 -23.45 39.29 -0.05
C GLN A 570 -23.27 37.77 0.06
N LYS A 571 -22.62 37.30 1.14
CA LYS A 571 -22.47 35.86 1.40
C LYS A 571 -23.83 35.18 1.59
N ASN A 572 -24.76 35.81 2.30
CA ASN A 572 -26.13 35.29 2.45
C ASN A 572 -26.92 35.28 1.13
N GLU A 573 -26.72 36.27 0.25
CA GLU A 573 -27.31 36.28 -1.10
C GLU A 573 -26.82 35.09 -1.94
N ALA A 574 -25.53 34.74 -1.85
CA ALA A 574 -25.01 33.51 -2.47
C ALA A 574 -25.63 32.24 -1.85
N ARG A 575 -25.78 32.21 -0.52
CA ARG A 575 -26.40 31.06 0.18
C ARG A 575 -27.87 30.87 -0.19
N LEU A 576 -28.61 31.93 -0.51
CA LEU A 576 -30.00 31.85 -0.98
C LEU A 576 -30.16 31.09 -2.31
N LYS A 577 -29.11 31.05 -3.14
CA LYS A 577 -29.11 30.27 -4.40
C LYS A 577 -28.85 28.77 -4.17
N ASN A 578 -28.28 28.38 -3.04
CA ASN A 578 -27.96 26.98 -2.73
C ASN A 578 -29.19 26.27 -2.11
N PRO A 579 -29.69 25.16 -2.69
CA PRO A 579 -30.88 24.44 -2.23
C PRO A 579 -30.88 24.08 -0.74
N TYR A 580 -29.70 23.78 -0.18
CA TYR A 580 -29.54 23.43 1.23
C TYR A 580 -29.26 24.67 2.10
N LEU A 581 -28.31 25.52 1.70
CA LEU A 581 -27.84 26.63 2.56
C LEU A 581 -28.83 27.80 2.66
N LYS A 582 -29.83 27.90 1.78
CA LYS A 582 -30.85 28.97 1.81
C LYS A 582 -31.64 29.04 3.13
N ASN A 583 -31.75 27.92 3.84
CA ASN A 583 -32.38 27.85 5.17
C ASN A 583 -31.40 28.07 6.33
N HIS A 584 -30.12 28.28 6.04
CA HIS A 584 -29.02 28.36 7.00
C HIS A 584 -28.17 29.62 6.79
N LEU A 585 -28.84 30.77 6.75
CA LEU A 585 -28.18 32.08 6.60
C LEU A 585 -27.37 32.45 7.85
N ILE A 586 -26.30 33.22 7.64
CA ILE A 586 -25.48 33.80 8.70
C ILE A 586 -26.28 34.93 9.33
N LYS A 587 -26.71 34.74 10.59
CA LYS A 587 -27.35 35.76 11.42
C LYS A 587 -26.35 36.30 12.43
N ILE A 588 -26.32 37.61 12.64
CA ILE A 588 -25.48 38.23 13.67
C ILE A 588 -26.23 38.25 15.01
N ASP A 589 -25.57 37.79 16.06
CA ASP A 589 -26.00 37.83 17.45
C ASP A 589 -24.86 38.35 18.33
N ASN A 590 -25.10 38.52 19.63
CA ASN A 590 -24.10 39.05 20.57
C ASN A 590 -22.83 38.17 20.64
N HIS A 591 -22.94 36.86 20.43
CA HIS A 591 -21.80 35.96 20.44
C HIS A 591 -20.89 36.20 19.23
N ARG A 592 -21.48 36.31 18.03
CA ARG A 592 -20.76 36.59 16.79
C ARG A 592 -20.19 38.00 16.74
N LEU A 593 -20.89 38.97 17.33
CA LEU A 593 -20.35 40.31 17.55
C LEU A 593 -19.10 40.26 18.43
N SER A 594 -19.12 39.49 19.52
CA SER A 594 -17.93 39.30 20.37
C SER A 594 -16.76 38.73 19.56
N ILE A 595 -16.98 37.70 18.74
CA ILE A 595 -15.93 37.09 17.92
C ILE A 595 -15.33 38.08 16.92
N ILE A 596 -16.17 38.90 16.27
CA ILE A 596 -15.72 39.95 15.35
C ILE A 596 -14.90 41.01 16.11
N ASN A 597 -15.38 41.45 17.28
CA ASN A 597 -14.71 42.42 18.14
C ASN A 597 -13.36 41.92 18.68
N ASP A 598 -13.26 40.64 19.04
CA ASP A 598 -12.03 40.01 19.54
C ASP A 598 -10.92 39.98 18.47
N GLN A 599 -11.29 40.04 17.19
CA GLN A 599 -10.36 40.17 16.05
C GLN A 599 -10.01 41.65 15.74
N GLY A 600 -10.50 42.61 16.52
CA GLY A 600 -10.26 44.04 16.34
C GLY A 600 -11.21 44.74 15.36
N TYR A 601 -12.26 44.06 14.91
CA TYR A 601 -13.23 44.61 13.95
C TYR A 601 -14.59 44.92 14.59
N ASN A 602 -15.42 45.67 13.88
CA ASN A 602 -16.86 45.80 14.14
C ASN A 602 -17.63 45.70 12.81
N LEU A 603 -18.96 45.67 12.84
CA LEU A 603 -19.78 45.50 11.63
C LEU A 603 -19.54 46.57 10.54
N SER A 604 -19.16 47.78 10.94
CA SER A 604 -18.83 48.90 10.04
C SER A 604 -17.38 48.90 9.55
N SER A 605 -16.53 47.99 10.03
CA SER A 605 -15.14 47.89 9.61
C SER A 605 -15.05 47.36 8.17
N ILE A 606 -14.04 47.81 7.42
CA ILE A 606 -13.75 47.37 6.05
C ILE A 606 -12.45 46.54 6.11
N PRO A 607 -12.51 45.20 6.03
CA PRO A 607 -11.32 44.37 6.05
C PRO A 607 -10.53 44.50 4.75
N GLU A 608 -9.21 44.34 4.82
CA GLU A 608 -8.34 44.48 3.66
C GLU A 608 -8.64 43.40 2.61
N LYS A 609 -8.28 43.67 1.35
CA LYS A 609 -8.55 42.74 0.26
C LYS A 609 -7.80 41.41 0.48
N GLY A 610 -8.56 40.31 0.58
CA GLY A 610 -8.02 38.97 0.83
C GLY A 610 -7.90 38.60 2.30
N GLU A 611 -8.14 39.54 3.22
CA GLU A 611 -8.13 39.28 4.66
C GLU A 611 -9.39 38.50 5.07
N HIS A 612 -9.22 37.46 5.89
CA HIS A 612 -10.35 36.65 6.35
C HIS A 612 -10.79 37.05 7.75
N VAL A 613 -12.06 37.46 7.90
CA VAL A 613 -12.67 37.72 9.21
C VAL A 613 -13.57 36.55 9.58
N SER A 614 -13.29 35.92 10.72
CA SER A 614 -14.12 34.84 11.26
C SER A 614 -15.37 35.42 11.92
N ILE A 615 -16.54 34.87 11.59
CA ILE A 615 -17.83 35.27 12.16
C ILE A 615 -18.21 34.32 13.31
N ASP A 616 -17.86 33.04 13.20
CA ASP A 616 -18.13 32.01 14.20
C ASP A 616 -17.03 30.93 14.10
N TRP A 617 -16.63 30.36 15.23
CA TRP A 617 -15.67 29.26 15.28
C TRP A 617 -16.33 27.89 15.06
N LYS A 618 -17.68 27.82 15.09
CA LYS A 618 -18.44 26.58 14.89
C LYS A 618 -18.64 26.30 13.39
N GLY A 619 -18.06 25.19 12.92
CA GLY A 619 -17.99 24.80 11.51
C GLY A 619 -19.27 24.25 10.85
N GLY A 620 -20.38 24.11 11.57
CA GLY A 620 -21.58 23.45 11.04
C GLY A 620 -22.24 24.22 9.89
N LEU A 621 -22.70 23.51 8.86
CA LEU A 621 -23.46 24.12 7.76
C LEU A 621 -24.73 24.84 8.26
N SER A 622 -25.38 24.27 9.29
CA SER A 622 -26.56 24.85 9.93
C SER A 622 -26.29 26.13 10.70
N SER A 623 -25.03 26.39 11.10
CA SER A 623 -24.59 27.63 11.75
C SER A 623 -24.02 28.64 10.75
N GLY A 624 -24.21 28.45 9.44
CA GLY A 624 -23.71 29.38 8.43
C GLY A 624 -22.33 29.02 7.86
N GLY A 625 -21.81 27.83 8.18
CA GLY A 625 -20.56 27.32 7.62
C GLY A 625 -20.72 26.93 6.15
N ASP A 626 -19.59 26.77 5.47
CA ASP A 626 -19.49 26.32 4.08
C ASP A 626 -18.91 24.92 3.98
N SER A 627 -19.13 24.26 2.84
CA SER A 627 -18.58 22.93 2.55
C SER A 627 -17.68 22.98 1.32
N LEU A 628 -16.57 22.23 1.36
CA LEU A 628 -15.68 22.00 0.22
C LEU A 628 -15.58 20.49 -0.01
N ASP A 629 -15.95 20.00 -1.20
CA ASP A 629 -15.71 18.60 -1.58
C ASP A 629 -14.21 18.33 -1.63
N ILE A 630 -13.77 17.33 -0.86
CA ILE A 630 -12.37 16.85 -0.83
C ILE A 630 -12.30 15.33 -1.05
N THR A 631 -13.35 14.74 -1.64
CA THR A 631 -13.51 13.29 -1.78
C THR A 631 -12.31 12.64 -2.47
N ASP A 632 -11.77 13.25 -3.52
CA ASP A 632 -10.66 12.66 -4.29
C ASP A 632 -9.28 13.07 -3.72
N GLN A 633 -9.26 14.09 -2.87
CA GLN A 633 -8.04 14.73 -2.37
C GLN A 633 -7.63 14.23 -0.99
N THR A 634 -8.59 13.87 -0.14
CA THR A 634 -8.30 13.37 1.21
C THR A 634 -7.50 12.06 1.16
N HIS A 635 -6.58 11.90 2.09
CA HIS A 635 -5.73 10.70 2.14
C HIS A 635 -6.59 9.43 2.32
N PRO A 636 -6.39 8.36 1.52
CA PRO A 636 -7.24 7.16 1.54
C PRO A 636 -7.41 6.51 2.92
N LEU A 637 -6.39 6.58 3.78
CA LEU A 637 -6.46 6.04 5.14
C LEU A 637 -7.48 6.76 6.04
N TYR A 638 -7.81 8.04 5.81
CA TYR A 638 -8.91 8.66 6.56
C TYR A 638 -10.27 8.08 6.17
N LYS A 639 -10.47 7.73 4.89
CA LYS A 639 -11.65 6.98 4.44
C LYS A 639 -11.74 5.63 5.15
N LYS A 640 -10.62 4.90 5.24
CA LYS A 640 -10.55 3.63 6.00
C LYS A 640 -10.82 3.80 7.49
N LEU A 641 -10.38 4.90 8.10
CA LEU A 641 -10.72 5.22 9.49
C LEU A 641 -12.22 5.49 9.67
N ALA A 642 -12.85 6.19 8.73
CA ALA A 642 -14.30 6.43 8.74
C ALA A 642 -15.09 5.12 8.57
N GLU A 643 -14.72 4.27 7.61
CA GLU A 643 -15.31 2.94 7.41
C GLU A 643 -15.21 2.08 8.68
N LYS A 644 -14.02 2.05 9.30
CA LYS A 644 -13.79 1.34 10.56
C LYS A 644 -14.61 1.93 11.72
N ALA A 645 -14.81 3.24 11.75
CA ALA A 645 -15.63 3.92 12.75
C ALA A 645 -17.11 3.51 12.63
N ALA A 646 -17.65 3.51 11.40
CA ALA A 646 -19.00 3.05 11.12
C ALA A 646 -19.17 1.57 11.54
N LYS A 647 -18.26 0.70 11.11
CA LYS A 647 -18.27 -0.74 11.42
C LYS A 647 -18.14 -1.06 12.91
N SER A 648 -17.53 -0.17 13.70
CA SER A 648 -17.37 -0.37 15.15
C SER A 648 -18.70 -0.37 15.91
N ILE A 649 -19.75 0.24 15.35
CA ILE A 649 -21.09 0.28 15.95
C ILE A 649 -21.96 -0.75 15.21
N PRO A 650 -22.55 -1.72 15.91
CA PRO A 650 -23.23 -2.83 15.26
C PRO A 650 -24.52 -2.39 14.54
N GLY A 651 -24.61 -2.78 13.26
CA GLY A 651 -25.84 -2.71 12.49
C GLY A 651 -26.23 -1.33 11.96
N ILE A 652 -25.33 -0.35 11.94
CA ILE A 652 -25.54 0.93 11.24
C ILE A 652 -25.02 0.83 9.80
N ASP A 653 -25.61 1.59 8.88
CA ASP A 653 -25.43 1.38 7.44
C ASP A 653 -25.13 2.66 6.64
N ILE A 654 -25.83 3.76 6.92
CA ILE A 654 -25.60 5.07 6.31
C ILE A 654 -25.12 6.02 7.39
N VAL A 655 -23.84 6.36 7.35
CA VAL A 655 -23.13 6.94 8.50
C VAL A 655 -22.31 8.16 8.09
N GLY A 656 -22.49 9.28 8.80
CA GLY A 656 -21.57 10.41 8.73
C GLY A 656 -20.56 10.34 9.87
N VAL A 657 -19.27 10.28 9.55
CA VAL A 657 -18.17 10.31 10.52
C VAL A 657 -17.47 11.66 10.44
N ASP A 658 -17.46 12.39 11.54
CA ASP A 658 -16.80 13.70 11.63
C ASP A 658 -15.39 13.49 12.19
N ILE A 659 -14.38 13.80 11.37
CA ILE A 659 -12.96 13.65 11.71
C ILE A 659 -12.30 15.02 11.67
N ARG A 660 -11.59 15.36 12.74
CA ARG A 660 -10.75 16.55 12.80
C ARG A 660 -9.29 16.15 12.75
N ALA A 661 -8.49 16.80 11.90
CA ALA A 661 -7.06 16.50 11.77
C ALA A 661 -6.24 17.74 11.41
N TYR A 662 -4.95 17.76 11.77
CA TYR A 662 -4.04 18.83 11.36
C TYR A 662 -3.86 18.89 9.84
N ASN A 663 -3.82 17.72 9.20
CA ASN A 663 -3.77 17.61 7.74
C ASN A 663 -4.57 16.39 7.26
N LEU A 664 -5.62 16.62 6.50
CA LEU A 664 -6.53 15.59 5.95
C LEU A 664 -6.01 14.99 4.63
N PHE A 665 -4.88 15.48 4.12
CA PHE A 665 -4.27 15.10 2.83
C PHE A 665 -2.98 14.27 3.02
N ARG A 666 -2.54 14.06 4.26
CA ARG A 666 -1.39 13.20 4.61
C ARG A 666 -1.87 11.98 5.40
N GLU A 667 -1.01 10.99 5.52
CA GLU A 667 -1.29 9.78 6.30
C GLU A 667 -1.69 10.10 7.77
N PRO A 668 -2.81 9.54 8.29
CA PRO A 668 -3.26 9.79 9.65
C PRO A 668 -2.31 9.21 10.70
N GLN A 669 -1.73 10.08 11.52
CA GLN A 669 -0.96 9.69 12.71
C GLN A 669 -1.84 9.77 13.96
N LYS A 670 -1.67 8.84 14.91
CA LYS A 670 -2.57 8.66 16.08
C LYS A 670 -2.82 9.95 16.90
N ASN A 671 -1.87 10.88 16.97
CA ASN A 671 -2.01 12.14 17.72
C ASN A 671 -2.35 13.35 16.84
N GLN A 672 -2.54 13.16 15.54
CA GLN A 672 -2.77 14.23 14.58
C GLN A 672 -4.20 14.33 14.07
N TYR A 673 -5.06 13.40 14.49
CA TYR A 673 -6.49 13.42 14.21
C TYR A 673 -7.30 12.94 15.40
N ALA A 674 -8.58 13.26 15.44
CA ALA A 674 -9.54 12.63 16.34
C ALA A 674 -10.89 12.47 15.63
N ILE A 675 -11.57 11.35 15.91
CA ILE A 675 -12.96 11.17 15.54
C ILE A 675 -13.81 11.92 16.54
N MET A 676 -14.57 12.91 16.06
CA MET A 676 -15.37 13.82 16.86
C MET A 676 -16.76 13.25 17.12
N GLU A 677 -17.38 12.68 16.08
CA GLU A 677 -18.77 12.22 16.11
C GLU A 677 -19.04 11.15 15.04
N VAL A 678 -20.05 10.29 15.30
CA VAL A 678 -20.61 9.34 14.34
C VAL A 678 -22.14 9.52 14.33
N ASN A 679 -22.72 9.70 13.14
CA ASN A 679 -24.13 10.05 12.95
C ASN A 679 -24.83 9.05 12.02
N THR A 680 -25.97 8.48 12.41
CA THR A 680 -26.81 7.61 11.56
C THR A 680 -27.80 8.37 10.67
N ARG A 681 -27.87 9.70 10.84
CA ARG A 681 -28.67 10.60 10.00
C ARG A 681 -27.80 11.71 9.41
N PRO A 682 -26.77 11.36 8.61
CA PRO A 682 -25.93 12.38 8.01
C PRO A 682 -26.74 13.27 7.07
N ALA A 683 -26.58 14.58 7.21
CA ALA A 683 -27.14 15.54 6.28
C ALA A 683 -26.41 15.45 4.93
N LEU A 684 -27.15 15.22 3.85
CA LEU A 684 -26.58 15.05 2.50
C LEU A 684 -26.23 16.36 1.80
N GLY A 685 -26.76 17.49 2.28
CA GLY A 685 -26.65 18.79 1.61
C GLY A 685 -25.22 19.24 1.34
N GLY A 686 -24.28 18.98 2.25
CA GLY A 686 -22.86 19.32 2.06
C GLY A 686 -22.14 18.48 1.00
N HIS A 687 -22.68 17.31 0.62
CA HIS A 687 -22.14 16.46 -0.45
C HIS A 687 -22.84 16.71 -1.79
N LEU A 688 -24.16 16.91 -1.77
CA LEU A 688 -24.97 17.18 -2.96
C LEU A 688 -24.78 18.61 -3.47
N PHE A 689 -24.65 19.59 -2.57
CA PHE A 689 -24.58 21.01 -2.89
C PHE A 689 -23.41 21.70 -2.17
N PRO A 690 -22.17 21.23 -2.34
CA PRO A 690 -21.04 21.82 -1.65
C PRO A 690 -20.85 23.28 -2.08
N SER A 691 -20.48 24.16 -1.14
CA SER A 691 -20.18 25.57 -1.46
C SER A 691 -19.04 25.69 -2.47
N TYR A 692 -18.08 24.76 -2.41
CA TYR A 692 -16.89 24.69 -3.27
C TYR A 692 -16.59 23.23 -3.67
N GLY A 693 -15.93 23.02 -4.81
CA GLY A 693 -15.56 21.67 -5.28
C GLY A 693 -16.69 20.95 -6.02
N LYS A 694 -16.56 19.63 -6.23
CA LYS A 694 -17.44 18.85 -7.10
C LYS A 694 -18.70 18.34 -6.34
N PRO A 695 -19.91 18.65 -6.80
CA PRO A 695 -21.14 18.00 -6.32
C PRO A 695 -21.09 16.47 -6.48
N ARG A 696 -21.50 15.70 -5.46
CA ARG A 696 -21.53 14.22 -5.48
C ARG A 696 -22.97 13.73 -5.33
N ASN A 697 -23.44 12.88 -6.26
CA ASN A 697 -24.76 12.26 -6.16
C ASN A 697 -24.77 11.09 -5.16
N VAL A 698 -24.57 11.42 -3.88
CA VAL A 698 -24.57 10.44 -2.78
C VAL A 698 -25.93 9.80 -2.54
N ALA A 699 -27.01 10.38 -3.07
CA ALA A 699 -28.34 9.77 -3.03
C ALA A 699 -28.37 8.49 -3.88
N LYS A 700 -27.76 8.49 -5.06
CA LYS A 700 -27.60 7.30 -5.90
C LYS A 700 -26.88 6.18 -5.15
N ASP A 701 -25.75 6.50 -4.50
CA ASP A 701 -24.94 5.52 -3.76
C ASP A 701 -25.75 4.86 -2.64
N ILE A 702 -26.53 5.65 -1.90
CA ILE A 702 -27.46 5.15 -0.86
C ILE A 702 -28.53 4.24 -1.47
N VAL A 703 -29.17 4.67 -2.56
CA VAL A 703 -30.24 3.90 -3.22
C VAL A 703 -29.72 2.55 -3.73
N GLU A 704 -28.59 2.53 -4.41
CA GLU A 704 -27.99 1.29 -4.94
C GLU A 704 -27.64 0.32 -3.81
N TYR A 705 -27.07 0.83 -2.72
CA TYR A 705 -26.80 0.03 -1.53
C TYR A 705 -28.07 -0.57 -0.92
N ILE A 706 -29.13 0.22 -0.76
CA ILE A 706 -30.37 -0.24 -0.16
C ILE A 706 -31.07 -1.29 -1.03
N ILE A 707 -31.09 -1.11 -2.35
CA ILE A 707 -31.63 -2.10 -3.28
C ILE A 707 -30.88 -3.43 -3.11
N ASN A 708 -29.55 -3.40 -3.18
CA ASN A 708 -28.73 -4.60 -3.06
C ASN A 708 -28.95 -5.31 -1.73
N ARG A 709 -28.93 -4.55 -0.62
CA ARG A 709 -29.12 -5.11 0.73
C ARG A 709 -30.53 -5.67 0.95
N ALA A 710 -31.56 -5.03 0.37
CA ALA A 710 -32.92 -5.55 0.43
C ALA A 710 -33.07 -6.84 -0.41
N LEU A 711 -32.36 -6.96 -1.53
CA LEU A 711 -32.32 -8.18 -2.35
C LEU A 711 -31.48 -9.31 -1.71
N GLU A 712 -30.43 -8.99 -0.97
CA GLU A 712 -29.69 -9.97 -0.16
C GLU A 712 -30.59 -10.60 0.92
N GLY A 713 -31.38 -9.78 1.61
CA GLY A 713 -32.33 -10.23 2.64
C GLY A 713 -33.48 -11.09 2.11
N SER A 714 -33.77 -11.04 0.81
CA SER A 714 -34.80 -11.85 0.15
C SER A 714 -34.31 -13.19 -0.41
N GLY A 715 -33.03 -13.54 -0.19
CA GLY A 715 -32.46 -14.84 -0.58
C GLY A 715 -32.15 -14.98 -2.06
N LEU A 716 -32.02 -13.87 -2.79
CA LEU A 716 -31.85 -13.83 -4.25
C LEU A 716 -30.39 -13.63 -4.72
N MET A 717 -29.40 -13.55 -3.82
CA MET A 717 -28.00 -13.27 -4.19
C MET A 717 -27.13 -14.54 -4.26
N ILE A 718 -26.38 -14.69 -5.36
CA ILE A 718 -25.34 -15.70 -5.53
C ILE A 718 -24.14 -15.31 -4.65
N THR A 719 -23.82 -16.12 -3.64
CA THR A 719 -22.65 -15.89 -2.75
C THR A 719 -21.42 -16.65 -3.21
N THR A 720 -20.23 -16.32 -2.70
CA THR A 720 -19.01 -17.11 -2.94
C THR A 720 -19.19 -18.56 -2.49
N GLU A 721 -19.84 -18.77 -1.34
CA GLU A 721 -20.19 -20.10 -0.83
C GLU A 721 -21.11 -20.83 -1.82
N THR A 722 -22.13 -20.15 -2.35
CA THR A 722 -23.03 -20.71 -3.38
C THR A 722 -22.25 -21.13 -4.64
N LEU A 723 -21.29 -20.33 -5.09
CA LEU A 723 -20.46 -20.67 -6.25
C LEU A 723 -19.55 -21.87 -5.97
N ILE A 724 -18.89 -21.90 -4.81
CA ILE A 724 -18.05 -23.04 -4.40
C ILE A 724 -18.89 -24.32 -4.31
N GLU A 725 -20.09 -24.23 -3.76
CA GLU A 725 -21.02 -25.34 -3.68
C GLU A 725 -21.42 -25.83 -5.09
N ALA A 726 -21.78 -24.91 -6.00
CA ALA A 726 -22.12 -25.24 -7.39
C ALA A 726 -20.94 -25.87 -8.17
N ILE A 727 -19.71 -25.41 -7.94
CA ILE A 727 -18.50 -26.02 -8.50
C ILE A 727 -18.32 -27.44 -7.91
N GLY A 728 -18.53 -27.59 -6.60
CA GLY A 728 -18.52 -28.89 -5.93
C GLY A 728 -19.54 -29.88 -6.50
N PHE A 729 -20.75 -29.43 -6.80
CA PHE A 729 -21.77 -30.21 -7.50
C PHE A 729 -21.28 -30.63 -8.89
N THR A 730 -20.77 -29.69 -9.69
CA THR A 730 -20.23 -29.98 -11.03
C THR A 730 -19.09 -31.01 -10.96
N LYS A 731 -18.16 -30.83 -10.01
CA LYS A 731 -17.02 -31.75 -9.79
C LYS A 731 -17.51 -33.16 -9.51
N ASN A 732 -18.39 -33.31 -8.52
CA ASN A 732 -18.78 -34.61 -7.98
C ASN A 732 -19.76 -35.36 -8.87
N PHE A 733 -20.68 -34.66 -9.54
CA PHE A 733 -21.77 -35.30 -10.29
C PHE A 733 -21.52 -35.31 -11.80
N TYR A 734 -20.79 -34.33 -12.35
CA TYR A 734 -20.54 -34.24 -13.80
C TYR A 734 -19.10 -34.61 -14.17
N PHE A 735 -18.09 -33.86 -13.70
CA PHE A 735 -16.73 -34.02 -14.20
C PHE A 735 -16.13 -35.41 -13.97
N LYS A 736 -16.33 -36.00 -12.78
CA LYS A 736 -15.87 -37.37 -12.50
C LYS A 736 -16.52 -38.46 -13.38
N ASN A 737 -17.67 -38.16 -13.99
CA ASN A 737 -18.49 -39.15 -14.70
C ASN A 737 -18.57 -38.91 -16.22
N VAL A 738 -18.13 -37.75 -16.71
CA VAL A 738 -18.34 -37.33 -18.11
C VAL A 738 -17.32 -37.97 -19.08
N VAL A 739 -16.15 -38.38 -18.59
CA VAL A 739 -15.10 -39.04 -19.37
C VAL A 739 -15.27 -40.56 -19.26
N ASN A 740 -15.37 -41.24 -20.40
CA ASN A 740 -15.45 -42.71 -20.39
C ASN A 740 -14.06 -43.37 -20.19
N LYS A 741 -14.04 -44.68 -20.00
CA LYS A 741 -12.81 -45.48 -19.81
C LYS A 741 -11.74 -45.35 -20.90
N ASN A 742 -12.08 -44.83 -22.09
CA ASN A 742 -11.14 -44.61 -23.19
C ASN A 742 -10.67 -43.13 -23.24
N GLY A 743 -10.96 -42.32 -22.21
CA GLY A 743 -10.63 -40.90 -22.18
C GLY A 743 -11.56 -40.00 -23.01
N LYS A 744 -12.65 -40.54 -23.57
CA LYS A 744 -13.53 -39.79 -24.47
C LYS A 744 -14.74 -39.20 -23.72
N TYR A 745 -15.01 -37.91 -23.89
CA TYR A 745 -16.19 -37.25 -23.31
C TYR A 745 -17.52 -37.74 -23.88
N ILE A 746 -18.55 -37.73 -23.03
CA ILE A 746 -19.96 -37.72 -23.42
C ILE A 746 -20.37 -36.26 -23.66
N TYR A 747 -20.19 -35.78 -24.89
CA TYR A 747 -20.30 -34.35 -25.21
C TYR A 747 -21.68 -33.73 -25.13
N SER A 748 -22.68 -34.52 -25.48
CA SER A 748 -24.05 -34.06 -25.55
C SER A 748 -24.92 -35.26 -25.22
N TYR A 749 -25.75 -35.03 -24.23
CA TYR A 749 -26.80 -35.92 -23.80
C TYR A 749 -28.10 -35.20 -24.07
N LEU A 750 -28.99 -35.83 -24.82
CA LEU A 750 -30.32 -35.34 -25.15
C LEU A 750 -31.28 -35.93 -24.10
N PRO A 751 -31.66 -35.18 -23.06
CA PRO A 751 -32.38 -35.75 -21.92
C PRO A 751 -33.78 -36.23 -22.31
N ASP A 752 -34.40 -35.53 -23.27
CA ASP A 752 -35.69 -35.86 -23.87
C ASP A 752 -35.71 -37.24 -24.55
N LYS A 753 -34.56 -37.65 -25.09
CA LYS A 753 -34.39 -38.93 -25.82
C LYS A 753 -33.63 -39.97 -25.01
N ASN A 754 -33.03 -39.60 -23.89
CA ASN A 754 -32.08 -40.42 -23.14
C ASN A 754 -30.96 -40.98 -24.05
N GLU A 755 -30.47 -40.16 -24.98
CA GLU A 755 -29.48 -40.56 -25.98
C GLU A 755 -28.23 -39.68 -25.93
N LYS A 756 -27.07 -40.29 -26.21
CA LYS A 756 -25.79 -39.58 -26.37
C LYS A 756 -25.59 -39.19 -27.82
N ALA A 757 -25.31 -37.91 -28.09
CA ALA A 757 -25.06 -37.46 -29.45
C ALA A 757 -23.78 -38.08 -30.04
N LYS A 758 -23.84 -38.46 -31.33
CA LYS A 758 -22.68 -39.06 -32.03
C LYS A 758 -21.59 -38.05 -32.40
N LYS A 759 -21.91 -36.75 -32.44
CA LYS A 759 -20.98 -35.70 -32.83
C LYS A 759 -19.92 -35.52 -31.74
N TYR A 760 -18.66 -35.46 -32.14
CA TYR A 760 -17.52 -35.24 -31.26
C TYR A 760 -16.77 -34.00 -31.73
N ASN A 761 -16.21 -33.25 -30.80
CA ASN A 761 -15.41 -32.07 -31.08
C ASN A 761 -14.10 -32.12 -30.27
N ILE A 762 -12.94 -32.18 -30.94
CA ILE A 762 -11.65 -32.21 -30.23
C ILE A 762 -11.26 -30.86 -29.60
N LEU A 763 -11.71 -29.73 -30.17
CA LEU A 763 -11.50 -28.38 -29.62
C LEU A 763 -12.11 -28.28 -28.21
N ARG A 764 -13.40 -28.64 -28.11
CA ARG A 764 -14.13 -28.63 -26.84
C ARG A 764 -13.54 -29.61 -25.82
N HIS A 765 -12.67 -30.54 -26.25
CA HIS A 765 -12.20 -31.64 -25.41
C HIS A 765 -11.09 -31.11 -24.56
N ALA A 766 -10.15 -30.43 -25.21
CA ALA A 766 -9.12 -29.68 -24.55
C ALA A 766 -9.73 -28.59 -23.65
N GLY A 767 -10.71 -27.81 -24.14
CA GLY A 767 -11.38 -26.80 -23.33
C GLY A 767 -12.09 -27.34 -22.08
N THR A 768 -12.81 -28.46 -22.20
CA THR A 768 -13.47 -29.09 -21.03
C THR A 768 -12.45 -29.68 -20.06
N THR A 769 -11.37 -30.28 -20.58
CA THR A 769 -10.28 -30.82 -19.75
C THR A 769 -9.56 -29.71 -19.00
N TYR A 770 -9.36 -28.55 -19.63
CA TYR A 770 -8.87 -27.34 -18.99
C TYR A 770 -9.77 -26.92 -17.82
N SER A 771 -11.09 -26.89 -17.99
CA SER A 771 -12.03 -26.60 -16.88
C SER A 771 -11.95 -27.61 -15.73
N ILE A 772 -11.70 -28.89 -16.03
CA ILE A 772 -11.46 -29.92 -15.00
C ILE A 772 -10.17 -29.60 -14.21
N LEU A 773 -9.10 -29.18 -14.90
CA LEU A 773 -7.83 -28.82 -14.26
C LEU A 773 -7.93 -27.53 -13.42
N GLU A 774 -8.69 -26.53 -13.87
CA GLU A 774 -9.03 -25.34 -13.07
C GLU A 774 -9.81 -25.73 -11.80
N THR A 775 -10.76 -26.67 -11.94
CA THR A 775 -11.51 -27.21 -10.79
C THR A 775 -10.61 -28.00 -9.84
N TYR A 776 -9.64 -28.74 -10.36
CA TYR A 776 -8.65 -29.45 -9.56
C TYR A 776 -7.73 -28.50 -8.77
N GLU A 777 -7.30 -27.39 -9.37
CA GLU A 777 -6.52 -26.36 -8.67
C GLU A 777 -7.28 -25.78 -7.47
N LEU A 778 -8.59 -25.53 -7.65
CA LEU A 778 -9.46 -25.00 -6.60
C LEU A 778 -9.86 -26.06 -5.56
N MET A 779 -10.15 -27.29 -6.00
CA MET A 779 -10.67 -28.39 -5.17
C MET A 779 -9.94 -29.71 -5.48
N PRO A 780 -8.69 -29.88 -5.01
CA PRO A 780 -7.86 -31.04 -5.34
C PRO A 780 -8.55 -32.38 -5.04
N ASP A 781 -8.49 -33.28 -6.00
CA ASP A 781 -9.17 -34.58 -5.96
C ASP A 781 -8.47 -35.56 -6.92
N GLU A 782 -7.92 -36.66 -6.39
CA GLU A 782 -7.14 -37.61 -7.20
C GLU A 782 -7.97 -38.28 -8.31
N GLU A 783 -9.26 -38.51 -8.09
CA GLU A 783 -10.14 -39.10 -9.10
C GLU A 783 -10.39 -38.12 -10.24
N LEU A 784 -10.51 -36.83 -9.91
CA LEU A 784 -10.64 -35.76 -10.89
C LEU A 784 -9.36 -35.62 -11.73
N LEU A 785 -8.19 -35.71 -11.09
CA LEU A 785 -6.91 -35.69 -11.82
C LEU A 785 -6.77 -36.89 -12.77
N LYS A 786 -7.08 -38.11 -12.31
CA LYS A 786 -7.11 -39.31 -13.16
C LYS A 786 -8.06 -39.16 -14.35
N THR A 787 -9.19 -38.48 -14.12
CA THR A 787 -10.17 -38.17 -15.18
C THR A 787 -9.58 -37.22 -16.22
N ALA A 788 -8.87 -36.17 -15.79
CA ALA A 788 -8.17 -35.26 -16.68
C ALA A 788 -7.05 -35.97 -17.46
N GLU A 789 -6.24 -36.81 -16.81
CA GLU A 789 -5.17 -37.58 -17.44
C GLU A 789 -5.70 -38.55 -18.50
N ALA A 790 -6.83 -39.23 -18.22
CA ALA A 790 -7.48 -40.07 -19.21
C ALA A 790 -7.91 -39.27 -20.45
N ALA A 791 -8.47 -38.07 -20.26
CA ALA A 791 -8.83 -37.17 -21.34
C ALA A 791 -7.59 -36.69 -22.13
N ILE A 792 -6.55 -36.21 -21.44
CA ILE A 792 -5.27 -35.80 -22.05
C ILE A 792 -4.70 -36.93 -22.93
N ASN A 793 -4.67 -38.17 -22.43
CA ASN A 793 -4.20 -39.31 -23.22
C ASN A 793 -5.03 -39.55 -24.49
N PHE A 794 -6.35 -39.36 -24.43
CA PHE A 794 -7.20 -39.44 -25.62
C PHE A 794 -6.89 -38.30 -26.61
N PHE A 795 -6.64 -37.08 -26.13
CA PHE A 795 -6.26 -35.93 -26.96
C PHE A 795 -4.92 -36.18 -27.66
N ILE A 796 -3.89 -36.61 -26.91
CA ILE A 796 -2.54 -36.88 -27.44
C ILE A 796 -2.58 -37.96 -28.53
N ALA A 797 -3.43 -38.99 -28.38
CA ALA A 797 -3.62 -40.01 -29.41
C ALA A 797 -4.19 -39.48 -30.75
N LYS A 798 -4.60 -38.21 -30.81
CA LYS A 798 -5.05 -37.51 -32.04
C LYS A 798 -4.01 -36.55 -32.59
N VAL A 799 -2.89 -36.35 -31.89
CA VAL A 799 -1.79 -35.51 -32.36
C VAL A 799 -0.91 -36.32 -33.31
N LYS A 800 -0.50 -35.72 -34.42
CA LYS A 800 0.46 -36.31 -35.36
C LYS A 800 1.47 -35.26 -35.80
N ASN A 801 2.60 -35.75 -36.29
CA ASN A 801 3.59 -34.91 -36.96
C ASN A 801 3.03 -34.36 -38.28
N PHE A 802 3.40 -33.14 -38.60
CA PHE A 802 2.98 -32.39 -39.77
C PHE A 802 4.11 -31.48 -40.23
N GLU A 803 4.23 -31.23 -41.52
CA GLU A 803 5.26 -30.35 -42.08
C GLU A 803 4.60 -29.06 -42.60
N ILE A 804 5.09 -27.91 -42.16
CA ILE A 804 4.63 -26.59 -42.60
C ILE A 804 5.83 -25.67 -42.79
N ASN A 805 5.92 -24.99 -43.93
CA ASN A 805 7.03 -24.09 -44.26
C ASN A 805 8.44 -24.70 -44.09
N GLY A 806 8.58 -26.01 -44.26
CA GLY A 806 9.84 -26.75 -44.07
C GLY A 806 10.16 -27.13 -42.62
N ASN A 807 9.26 -26.84 -41.67
CA ASN A 807 9.39 -27.16 -40.25
C ASN A 807 8.52 -28.36 -39.88
N LEU A 808 9.11 -29.34 -39.18
CA LEU A 808 8.39 -30.49 -38.61
C LEU A 808 7.75 -30.08 -37.27
N VAL A 809 6.43 -30.10 -37.23
CA VAL A 809 5.61 -29.66 -36.09
C VAL A 809 4.59 -30.75 -35.70
N SER A 810 3.90 -30.56 -34.58
CA SER A 810 2.87 -31.48 -34.09
C SER A 810 1.51 -30.79 -34.14
N VAL A 811 0.49 -31.49 -34.62
CA VAL A 811 -0.87 -30.94 -34.75
C VAL A 811 -1.93 -31.94 -34.33
N VAL A 812 -2.97 -31.46 -33.66
CA VAL A 812 -4.17 -32.27 -33.37
C VAL A 812 -5.08 -32.34 -34.60
N ILE A 813 -5.54 -33.55 -34.93
CA ILE A 813 -6.33 -33.80 -36.14
C ILE A 813 -7.76 -34.21 -35.79
N GLU A 814 -8.72 -33.55 -36.45
CA GLU A 814 -10.13 -33.93 -36.41
C GLU A 814 -10.70 -34.13 -37.82
N LYS A 815 -11.06 -35.38 -38.16
CA LYS A 815 -11.65 -35.73 -39.46
C LYS A 815 -10.86 -35.14 -40.64
N ASP A 816 -9.54 -35.32 -40.61
CA ASP A 816 -8.58 -34.77 -41.57
C ASP A 816 -8.36 -33.24 -41.53
N ASN A 817 -8.85 -32.54 -40.51
CA ASN A 817 -8.65 -31.09 -40.38
C ASN A 817 -7.74 -30.77 -39.19
N VAL A 818 -6.81 -29.84 -39.43
CA VAL A 818 -6.05 -29.12 -38.41
C VAL A 818 -6.72 -27.76 -38.21
N LYS A 819 -6.95 -27.38 -36.95
CA LYS A 819 -7.64 -26.13 -36.58
C LYS A 819 -6.79 -25.32 -35.62
N LEU A 820 -6.75 -24.00 -35.81
CA LEU A 820 -5.99 -23.08 -34.94
C LEU A 820 -6.35 -23.24 -33.47
N GLY A 821 -7.63 -23.04 -33.15
CA GLY A 821 -8.12 -23.20 -31.78
C GLY A 821 -7.90 -24.59 -31.19
N GLY A 822 -7.92 -25.64 -32.03
CA GLY A 822 -7.73 -27.03 -31.58
C GLY A 822 -6.34 -27.24 -30.99
N ASN A 823 -5.32 -26.70 -31.66
CA ASN A 823 -3.95 -26.73 -31.17
C ASN A 823 -3.77 -25.77 -29.98
N ALA A 824 -4.34 -24.57 -30.05
CA ALA A 824 -4.25 -23.57 -28.99
C ALA A 824 -4.83 -24.06 -27.66
N LEU A 825 -6.08 -24.56 -27.66
CA LEU A 825 -6.69 -25.14 -26.45
C LEU A 825 -5.96 -26.39 -25.96
N GLY A 826 -5.37 -27.17 -26.87
CA GLY A 826 -4.49 -28.29 -26.51
C GLY A 826 -3.30 -27.83 -25.66
N ILE A 827 -2.63 -26.76 -26.08
CA ILE A 827 -1.54 -26.15 -25.31
C ILE A 827 -2.05 -25.56 -24.00
N ILE A 828 -3.18 -24.84 -23.99
CA ILE A 828 -3.77 -24.29 -22.74
C ILE A 828 -4.06 -25.39 -21.72
N MET A 829 -4.63 -26.51 -22.17
CA MET A 829 -4.90 -27.69 -21.34
C MET A 829 -3.60 -28.28 -20.76
N LEU A 830 -2.59 -28.53 -21.61
CA LEU A 830 -1.31 -29.13 -21.20
C LEU A 830 -0.49 -28.18 -20.31
N ALA A 831 -0.55 -26.88 -20.57
CA ALA A 831 0.08 -25.85 -19.76
C ALA A 831 -0.55 -25.82 -18.36
N LYS A 832 -1.88 -25.86 -18.27
CA LYS A 832 -2.57 -25.94 -16.98
C LYS A 832 -2.25 -27.24 -16.23
N TYR A 833 -2.17 -28.38 -16.93
CA TYR A 833 -1.74 -29.65 -16.33
C TYR A 833 -0.32 -29.52 -15.75
N THR A 834 0.61 -28.93 -16.50
CA THR A 834 1.98 -28.67 -16.05
C THR A 834 1.99 -27.77 -14.81
N GLN A 835 1.21 -26.69 -14.81
CA GLN A 835 1.09 -25.76 -13.68
C GLN A 835 0.59 -26.44 -12.40
N VAL A 836 -0.49 -27.23 -12.49
CA VAL A 836 -1.15 -27.82 -11.30
C VAL A 836 -0.48 -29.08 -10.78
N THR A 837 0.33 -29.77 -11.61
CA THR A 837 1.01 -31.02 -11.23
C THR A 837 2.53 -30.88 -11.08
N GLY A 838 3.13 -29.87 -11.70
CA GLY A 838 4.58 -29.76 -11.85
C GLY A 838 5.17 -30.79 -12.84
N ASN A 839 4.35 -31.50 -13.62
CA ASN A 839 4.82 -32.47 -14.61
C ASN A 839 5.07 -31.81 -15.97
N TYR A 840 6.34 -31.81 -16.40
CA TYR A 840 6.82 -31.19 -17.65
C TYR A 840 6.90 -32.16 -18.84
N GLU A 841 6.38 -33.39 -18.73
CA GLU A 841 6.47 -34.42 -19.79
C GLU A 841 5.94 -33.93 -21.15
N TYR A 842 4.89 -33.11 -21.14
CA TYR A 842 4.26 -32.60 -22.36
C TYR A 842 4.88 -31.32 -22.92
N LEU A 843 5.92 -30.76 -22.27
CA LEU A 843 6.54 -29.52 -22.72
C LEU A 843 7.06 -29.59 -24.17
N PRO A 844 7.80 -30.64 -24.60
CA PRO A 844 8.25 -30.74 -26.00
C PRO A 844 7.09 -30.79 -27.00
N LEU A 845 5.98 -31.41 -26.62
CA LEU A 845 4.76 -31.47 -27.45
C LEU A 845 4.12 -30.09 -27.56
N MET A 846 3.98 -29.35 -26.45
CA MET A 846 3.46 -27.99 -26.45
C MET A 846 4.30 -27.07 -27.35
N GLN A 847 5.63 -27.11 -27.24
CA GLN A 847 6.53 -26.35 -28.10
C GLN A 847 6.42 -26.72 -29.58
N SER A 848 6.20 -28.01 -29.89
CA SER A 848 5.98 -28.45 -31.27
C SER A 848 4.64 -27.97 -31.83
N MET A 849 3.59 -27.92 -31.00
CA MET A 849 2.28 -27.38 -31.38
C MET A 849 2.28 -25.85 -31.48
N ALA A 850 2.99 -25.15 -30.58
CA ALA A 850 3.12 -23.70 -30.58
C ALA A 850 3.84 -23.21 -31.84
N ARG A 851 4.89 -23.92 -32.29
CA ARG A 851 5.53 -23.65 -33.58
C ARG A 851 4.54 -23.67 -34.73
N TRP A 852 3.62 -24.64 -34.78
CA TRP A 852 2.58 -24.64 -35.81
C TRP A 852 1.65 -23.40 -35.73
N ILE A 853 1.34 -22.92 -34.52
CA ILE A 853 0.57 -21.67 -34.32
C ILE A 853 1.34 -20.46 -34.86
N CYS A 854 2.63 -20.36 -34.57
CA CYS A 854 3.48 -19.29 -35.11
C CYS A 854 3.60 -19.35 -36.63
N GLU A 855 3.71 -20.55 -37.23
CA GLU A 855 3.74 -20.74 -38.69
C GLU A 855 2.40 -20.46 -39.38
N ALA A 856 1.30 -20.44 -38.61
CA ALA A 856 -0.01 -20.01 -39.08
C ALA A 856 -0.19 -18.48 -39.05
N GLN A 857 0.77 -17.74 -38.47
CA GLN A 857 0.78 -16.29 -38.35
C GLN A 857 1.61 -15.66 -39.48
N ASP A 858 1.15 -14.54 -40.04
CA ASP A 858 1.93 -13.75 -40.98
C ASP A 858 2.71 -12.61 -40.28
N LYS A 859 3.45 -11.82 -41.07
CA LYS A 859 4.29 -10.73 -40.54
C LYS A 859 3.51 -9.56 -39.95
N SER A 860 2.22 -9.43 -40.24
CA SER A 860 1.36 -8.40 -39.68
C SER A 860 0.85 -8.73 -38.27
N GLY A 861 0.97 -10.01 -37.88
CA GLY A 861 0.40 -10.56 -36.66
C GLY A 861 -0.91 -11.31 -36.89
N GLU A 862 -1.46 -11.29 -38.12
CA GLU A 862 -2.68 -12.02 -38.47
C GLU A 862 -2.44 -13.53 -38.50
N PHE A 863 -3.32 -14.32 -37.87
CA PHE A 863 -3.35 -15.76 -38.07
C PHE A 863 -4.07 -16.11 -39.37
N VAL A 864 -3.33 -16.16 -40.48
CA VAL A 864 -3.88 -16.42 -41.83
C VAL A 864 -4.35 -17.87 -42.04
N ILE A 865 -4.04 -18.80 -41.12
CA ILE A 865 -4.50 -20.21 -41.19
C ILE A 865 -5.33 -20.57 -39.95
N HIS A 866 -6.66 -20.50 -40.07
CA HIS A 866 -7.58 -20.99 -39.01
C HIS A 866 -7.93 -22.47 -39.17
N LYS A 867 -7.92 -22.99 -40.41
CA LYS A 867 -8.28 -24.37 -40.72
C LYS A 867 -7.56 -24.88 -41.97
N LYS A 868 -6.93 -26.05 -41.88
CA LYS A 868 -6.16 -26.68 -42.97
C LYS A 868 -6.43 -28.17 -43.06
N GLY A 869 -6.43 -28.74 -44.26
CA GLY A 869 -6.50 -30.18 -44.49
C GLY A 869 -5.17 -30.85 -44.14
N PHE A 870 -5.21 -31.89 -43.32
CA PHE A 870 -4.03 -32.64 -42.88
C PHE A 870 -3.42 -33.45 -44.02
N SER A 871 -4.26 -34.17 -44.78
CA SER A 871 -3.76 -35.00 -45.90
C SER A 871 -3.55 -34.19 -47.18
N THR A 872 -4.31 -33.12 -47.40
CA THR A 872 -4.30 -32.34 -48.66
C THR A 872 -3.41 -31.10 -48.63
N ASN A 873 -2.99 -30.65 -47.43
CA ASN A 873 -2.36 -29.35 -47.22
C ASN A 873 -3.17 -28.13 -47.70
N GLU A 874 -4.45 -28.31 -48.04
CA GLU A 874 -5.33 -27.22 -48.47
C GLU A 874 -5.66 -26.30 -47.29
N VAL A 875 -5.45 -24.99 -47.42
CA VAL A 875 -5.94 -24.00 -46.45
C VAL A 875 -7.39 -23.68 -46.79
N TYR A 876 -8.31 -23.93 -45.87
CA TYR A 876 -9.73 -23.69 -46.09
C TYR A 876 -10.07 -22.22 -45.84
N ASN A 877 -10.94 -21.66 -46.69
CA ASN A 877 -11.51 -20.33 -46.48
C ASN A 877 -12.52 -20.34 -45.33
N PHE A 878 -12.00 -20.30 -44.10
CA PHE A 878 -12.77 -20.28 -42.87
C PHE A 878 -12.01 -19.43 -41.85
N THR A 879 -12.67 -18.42 -41.30
CA THR A 879 -12.12 -17.57 -40.23
C THR A 879 -12.99 -17.73 -38.99
N SER A 880 -12.36 -17.80 -37.83
CA SER A 880 -13.06 -17.86 -36.54
C SER A 880 -12.76 -16.61 -35.73
N GLU A 881 -13.79 -16.04 -35.15
CA GLU A 881 -13.69 -14.86 -34.28
C GLU A 881 -12.90 -15.14 -32.98
N TYR A 882 -12.90 -16.39 -32.50
CA TYR A 882 -12.38 -16.79 -31.17
C TYR A 882 -11.00 -17.46 -31.20
N TYR A 883 -10.66 -18.16 -32.29
CA TYR A 883 -9.38 -18.88 -32.38
C TYR A 883 -8.13 -18.00 -32.18
N PRO A 884 -8.10 -16.73 -32.63
CA PRO A 884 -6.98 -15.84 -32.34
C PRO A 884 -6.77 -15.60 -30.84
N GLY A 885 -7.85 -15.35 -30.09
CA GLY A 885 -7.79 -15.19 -28.62
C GLY A 885 -7.28 -16.44 -27.93
N GLU A 886 -7.75 -17.63 -28.34
CA GLU A 886 -7.25 -18.92 -27.86
C GLU A 886 -5.74 -19.08 -28.15
N ALA A 887 -5.30 -18.74 -29.37
CA ALA A 887 -3.90 -18.84 -29.78
C ALA A 887 -2.99 -17.92 -28.96
N ILE A 888 -3.35 -16.65 -28.78
CA ILE A 888 -2.60 -15.69 -27.96
C ILE A 888 -2.46 -16.23 -26.53
N LEU A 889 -3.57 -16.66 -25.91
CA LEU A 889 -3.53 -17.19 -24.55
C LEU A 889 -2.63 -18.43 -24.43
N SER A 890 -2.65 -19.30 -25.45
CA SER A 890 -1.82 -20.50 -25.48
C SER A 890 -0.31 -20.19 -25.52
N LEU A 891 0.09 -19.18 -26.29
CA LEU A 891 1.47 -18.75 -26.43
C LEU A 891 1.98 -18.07 -25.15
N VAL A 892 1.17 -17.18 -24.54
CA VAL A 892 1.52 -16.54 -23.26
C VAL A 892 1.69 -17.58 -22.15
N ARG A 893 0.78 -18.56 -22.06
CA ARG A 893 0.88 -19.63 -21.06
C ARG A 893 2.08 -20.55 -21.26
N LEU A 894 2.48 -20.80 -22.52
CA LEU A 894 3.68 -21.58 -22.79
C LEU A 894 4.93 -20.79 -22.38
N TYR A 895 5.02 -19.50 -22.72
CA TYR A 895 6.08 -18.61 -22.26
C TYR A 895 6.20 -18.59 -20.73
N GLN A 896 5.08 -18.57 -19.99
CA GLN A 896 5.09 -18.63 -18.53
C GLN A 896 5.71 -19.93 -17.97
N ILE A 897 5.81 -20.99 -18.80
CA ILE A 897 6.38 -22.28 -18.44
C ILE A 897 7.86 -22.39 -18.85
N ASP A 898 8.23 -21.97 -20.07
CA ASP A 898 9.56 -22.19 -20.64
C ASP A 898 10.41 -20.92 -20.84
N SER A 899 9.81 -19.74 -20.66
CA SER A 899 10.43 -18.42 -20.83
C SER A 899 10.99 -18.15 -22.23
N ASP A 900 10.48 -18.82 -23.27
CA ASP A 900 10.87 -18.57 -24.65
C ASP A 900 10.11 -17.34 -25.22
N GLU A 901 10.88 -16.28 -25.45
CA GLU A 901 10.37 -14.98 -25.90
C GLU A 901 9.70 -15.02 -27.28
N ASP A 902 10.01 -16.01 -28.12
CA ASP A 902 9.39 -16.11 -29.46
C ASP A 902 7.87 -16.32 -29.37
N TRP A 903 7.40 -17.08 -28.37
CA TRP A 903 5.97 -17.26 -28.11
C TRP A 903 5.32 -15.94 -27.71
N LEU A 904 5.97 -15.20 -26.79
CA LEU A 904 5.45 -13.94 -26.28
C LEU A 904 5.42 -12.85 -27.35
N ASN A 905 6.46 -12.81 -28.20
CA ASN A 905 6.52 -11.92 -29.36
C ASN A 905 5.39 -12.19 -30.36
N SER A 906 5.13 -13.46 -30.68
CA SER A 906 4.04 -13.87 -31.57
C SER A 906 2.66 -13.55 -30.98
N ALA A 907 2.49 -13.75 -29.67
CA ALA A 907 1.27 -13.40 -28.94
C ALA A 907 1.00 -11.89 -28.95
N GLU A 908 2.02 -11.07 -28.70
CA GLU A 908 1.91 -9.62 -28.74
C GLU A 908 1.57 -9.12 -30.15
N LEU A 909 2.24 -9.62 -31.17
CA LEU A 909 1.96 -9.25 -32.57
C LEU A 909 0.49 -9.54 -32.93
N ALA A 910 -0.03 -10.71 -32.54
CA ALA A 910 -1.43 -11.04 -32.75
C ALA A 910 -2.38 -10.14 -31.96
N ALA A 911 -2.10 -9.88 -30.69
CA ALA A 911 -2.93 -8.99 -29.86
C ALA A 911 -3.00 -7.58 -30.47
N GLN A 912 -1.87 -7.04 -30.92
CA GLN A 912 -1.83 -5.74 -31.57
C GLN A 912 -2.59 -5.72 -32.90
N TYR A 913 -2.52 -6.80 -33.70
CA TYR A 913 -3.33 -6.93 -34.92
C TYR A 913 -4.83 -6.91 -34.60
N LEU A 914 -5.28 -7.71 -33.62
CA LEU A 914 -6.71 -7.77 -33.27
C LEU A 914 -7.22 -6.40 -32.82
N ILE A 915 -6.48 -5.69 -31.97
CA ILE A 915 -6.94 -4.41 -31.44
C ILE A 915 -6.83 -3.28 -32.49
N LYS A 916 -5.69 -3.19 -33.19
CA LYS A 916 -5.39 -2.05 -34.07
C LYS A 916 -5.93 -2.22 -35.50
N VAL A 917 -6.29 -3.44 -35.88
CA VAL A 917 -6.75 -3.78 -37.25
C VAL A 917 -8.14 -4.39 -37.24
N ARG A 918 -8.35 -5.53 -36.57
CA ARG A 918 -9.66 -6.22 -36.56
C ARG A 918 -10.73 -5.37 -35.89
N ASP A 919 -10.43 -4.84 -34.71
CA ASP A 919 -11.38 -4.17 -33.84
C ASP A 919 -11.24 -2.63 -33.86
N LYS A 920 -10.46 -2.09 -34.81
CA LYS A 920 -10.09 -0.68 -34.85
C LYS A 920 -11.29 0.28 -34.80
N GLU A 921 -12.36 -0.08 -35.51
CA GLU A 921 -13.57 0.74 -35.64
C GLU A 921 -14.74 0.17 -34.81
N ALA A 922 -14.46 -0.80 -33.91
CA ALA A 922 -15.48 -1.41 -33.08
C ALA A 922 -15.82 -0.52 -31.88
N ASP A 923 -17.09 -0.55 -31.51
CA ASP A 923 -17.65 0.09 -30.31
C ASP A 923 -18.37 -0.94 -29.43
N ILE A 924 -18.99 -0.49 -28.36
CA ILE A 924 -19.70 -1.35 -27.40
C ILE A 924 -20.84 -2.18 -28.04
N ASP A 925 -21.38 -1.74 -29.19
CA ASP A 925 -22.49 -2.40 -29.89
C ASP A 925 -22.00 -3.37 -30.98
N THR A 926 -20.76 -3.22 -31.43
CA THR A 926 -20.22 -3.95 -32.59
C THR A 926 -19.01 -4.82 -32.26
N ILE A 927 -18.38 -4.64 -31.10
CA ILE A 927 -17.24 -5.44 -30.66
C ILE A 927 -17.64 -6.91 -30.47
N ILE A 928 -16.79 -7.82 -30.95
CA ILE A 928 -16.98 -9.26 -30.78
C ILE A 928 -16.86 -9.61 -29.29
N HIS A 929 -17.77 -10.43 -28.78
CA HIS A 929 -17.75 -10.96 -27.41
C HIS A 929 -16.70 -12.07 -27.22
N ASP A 930 -15.45 -11.78 -27.57
CA ASP A 930 -14.33 -12.71 -27.53
C ASP A 930 -13.76 -12.84 -26.10
N HIS A 931 -14.39 -13.70 -25.30
CA HIS A 931 -13.94 -13.97 -23.93
C HIS A 931 -12.56 -14.63 -23.85
N TRP A 932 -12.09 -15.31 -24.92
CA TRP A 932 -10.73 -15.86 -24.93
C TRP A 932 -9.70 -14.76 -25.07
N LEU A 933 -9.98 -13.73 -25.89
CA LEU A 933 -9.15 -12.56 -25.97
C LEU A 933 -9.09 -11.79 -24.64
N LEU A 934 -10.20 -11.73 -23.87
CA LEU A 934 -10.17 -11.16 -22.51
C LEU A 934 -9.14 -11.87 -21.61
N TYR A 935 -9.16 -13.20 -21.58
CA TYR A 935 -8.18 -13.97 -20.81
C TYR A 935 -6.76 -13.78 -21.34
N ALA A 936 -6.59 -13.76 -22.66
CA ALA A 936 -5.30 -13.57 -23.31
C ALA A 936 -4.68 -12.21 -22.98
N LEU A 937 -5.45 -11.12 -23.10
CA LEU A 937 -4.98 -9.76 -22.82
C LEU A 937 -4.70 -9.55 -21.33
N ASN A 938 -5.48 -10.16 -20.44
CA ASN A 938 -5.20 -10.12 -19.01
C ASN A 938 -3.85 -10.76 -18.67
N GLU A 939 -3.54 -11.94 -19.22
CA GLU A 939 -2.24 -12.58 -18.99
C GLU A 939 -1.11 -11.84 -19.71
N LEU A 940 -1.32 -11.40 -20.96
CA LEU A 940 -0.33 -10.63 -21.71
C LEU A 940 0.01 -9.30 -21.02
N TYR A 941 -0.96 -8.61 -20.42
CA TYR A 941 -0.73 -7.37 -19.68
C TYR A 941 0.20 -7.58 -18.46
N ARG A 942 0.14 -8.75 -17.81
CA ARG A 942 1.03 -9.07 -16.67
C ARG A 942 2.48 -9.23 -17.09
N GLU A 943 2.72 -9.73 -18.31
CA GLU A 943 4.06 -9.92 -18.86
C GLU A 943 4.58 -8.67 -19.60
N ARG A 944 3.71 -7.99 -20.37
CA ARG A 944 4.00 -6.80 -21.18
C ARG A 944 2.89 -5.75 -20.99
N PRO A 945 2.97 -4.87 -19.98
CA PRO A 945 1.90 -3.93 -19.67
C PRO A 945 1.75 -2.85 -20.74
N GLN A 946 0.56 -2.78 -21.35
CA GLN A 946 0.16 -1.73 -22.29
C GLN A 946 -1.25 -1.25 -21.98
N GLU A 947 -1.44 0.08 -21.97
CA GLU A 947 -2.74 0.72 -21.72
C GLU A 947 -3.81 0.24 -22.71
N LEU A 948 -3.43 0.05 -23.97
CA LEU A 948 -4.31 -0.45 -25.03
C LEU A 948 -4.99 -1.79 -24.67
N TYR A 949 -4.29 -2.70 -23.98
CA TYR A 949 -4.87 -3.99 -23.60
C TYR A 949 -5.96 -3.82 -22.54
N PHE A 950 -5.72 -2.92 -21.59
CA PHE A 950 -6.67 -2.61 -20.52
C PHE A 950 -7.95 -1.99 -21.09
N ASP A 951 -7.81 -0.99 -21.97
CA ASP A 951 -8.94 -0.33 -22.62
C ASP A 951 -9.78 -1.31 -23.44
N HIS A 952 -9.12 -2.20 -24.19
CA HIS A 952 -9.82 -3.20 -25.01
C HIS A 952 -10.57 -4.24 -24.18
N VAL A 953 -9.98 -4.68 -23.06
CA VAL A 953 -10.63 -5.57 -22.10
C VAL A 953 -11.88 -4.93 -21.51
N LEU A 954 -11.82 -3.64 -21.16
CA LEU A 954 -12.99 -2.91 -20.67
C LEU A 954 -14.08 -2.83 -21.74
N LEU A 955 -13.73 -2.51 -22.99
CA LEU A 955 -14.68 -2.44 -24.11
C LEU A 955 -15.44 -3.75 -24.32
N ILE A 956 -14.72 -4.88 -24.43
CA ILE A 956 -15.35 -6.20 -24.61
C ILE A 956 -16.22 -6.56 -23.39
N SER A 957 -15.75 -6.27 -22.17
CA SER A 957 -16.47 -6.57 -20.94
C SER A 957 -17.78 -5.78 -20.83
N GLU A 958 -17.75 -4.48 -21.13
CA GLU A 958 -18.92 -3.62 -21.14
C GLU A 958 -19.94 -4.07 -22.20
N ALA A 959 -19.48 -4.47 -23.39
CA ALA A 959 -20.35 -5.00 -24.45
C ALA A 959 -21.06 -6.30 -24.03
N ILE A 960 -20.32 -7.23 -23.43
CA ILE A 960 -20.89 -8.48 -22.88
C ILE A 960 -21.94 -8.16 -21.81
N ILE A 961 -21.62 -7.28 -20.86
CA ILE A 961 -22.52 -6.91 -19.76
C ILE A 961 -23.78 -6.19 -20.28
N LYS A 962 -23.64 -5.35 -21.31
CA LYS A 962 -24.75 -4.65 -21.97
C LYS A 962 -25.71 -5.61 -22.67
N ASN A 963 -25.17 -6.64 -23.32
CA ASN A 963 -25.96 -7.60 -24.11
C ASN A 963 -26.56 -8.75 -23.29
N GLN A 964 -26.22 -8.89 -22.01
CA GLN A 964 -26.91 -9.84 -21.13
C GLN A 964 -28.37 -9.41 -20.89
N ILE A 965 -29.31 -10.32 -21.13
CA ILE A 965 -30.76 -10.08 -21.01
C ILE A 965 -31.11 -9.75 -19.56
N ARG A 966 -31.56 -8.52 -19.29
CA ARG A 966 -32.04 -8.09 -17.96
C ARG A 966 -33.56 -8.06 -17.83
N ASP A 967 -34.28 -8.06 -18.95
CA ASP A 967 -35.73 -7.97 -19.00
C ASP A 967 -36.33 -9.25 -19.61
N ASN A 968 -36.94 -10.06 -18.76
CA ASN A 968 -37.59 -11.31 -19.12
C ASN A 968 -39.00 -11.04 -19.67
N LYS A 969 -39.29 -11.36 -20.95
CA LYS A 969 -40.68 -11.39 -21.45
C LYS A 969 -41.09 -12.54 -22.37
N GLU A 970 -40.21 -13.35 -22.97
CA GLU A 970 -40.68 -14.36 -23.94
C GLU A 970 -40.08 -15.79 -23.85
N HIS A 971 -39.10 -16.08 -22.98
CA HIS A 971 -38.50 -17.42 -22.92
C HIS A 971 -38.26 -17.93 -21.48
N PRO A 972 -39.16 -18.77 -20.92
CA PRO A 972 -39.08 -19.22 -19.52
C PRO A 972 -38.01 -20.29 -19.25
N ASP A 973 -37.41 -20.89 -20.27
CA ASP A 973 -36.49 -22.05 -20.11
C ASP A 973 -35.02 -21.65 -19.90
N TRP A 974 -34.70 -20.36 -19.93
CA TRP A 974 -33.34 -19.87 -19.77
C TRP A 974 -33.32 -18.63 -18.87
N ASN A 975 -33.27 -18.87 -17.55
CA ASN A 975 -32.78 -17.88 -16.60
C ASN A 975 -31.24 -17.91 -16.72
N GLY A 976 -30.67 -16.86 -17.30
CA GLY A 976 -29.23 -16.61 -17.23
C GLY A 976 -28.74 -16.52 -15.79
#